data_AF-A0A956E9N5-F1
#
_entry.id   AF-A0A956E9N5-F1
#
_cell.length_a   1.000
_cell.length_b   1.000
_cell.length_c   1.000
_cell.angle_alpha   90.00
_cell.angle_beta   90.00
_cell.angle_gamma   90.00
#
_symmetry.space_group_name_H-M   'P 1'
#
loop_
_entity.id
_entity.type
_entity.pdbx_description
1 polymer ?
#
loop_
_entity_poly.entity_id
_entity_poly.type
_entity_poly.pdbx_seq_one_letter_code
_entity_poly.pdbx_strand_id
1 'polypeptide(L)'
;MSSSPGQRWILCGGANHASAPEDALRLAVSGPDANLTVDIEGLASNLIANIPPVMKDLVRVASYVIAADQAFPRGDADRIDLGDNWRRDLHFVVAVEEPDLWNSQEMVEALQSTLGFLSDDSYTFEFEALANREPEQLKFTGPDGEPFIGGWNDIDVVQLFSGGMDSFGGAVQALAIDKQNPVLVSHRSASKTWKTQRELVSDLQTWSSRNGIPHVGIQVHKHDKALRKERTQRSRSFLYAAMAGTVAHIIGHDKIRFYENGTTSFNLPISPQIVGARATRTTHPRVLLGFAKILGLARGKPMAVENPFELKTRAEVLDVINDAGAAGMLRHTVSCAHVHRSSTMHPHCGVCSQCIDRRFSVLARGLDNEDPEEGYEVDLIKGEWKKDGDRALVLDYVDAADHFTSFANADQFLGSFGEAARAIPAMMELSGNDGDTVSKNIFEMHKRHGTDVGRVISETLAKMAKCIRTPGSLSPDSLPAILFARGQQAPGTDPSFDADPALQVESEYVFRKFGQNWTVRFRGGKPFSLSRQKGLTYLHTLLQRPGETLDAYALIDIEEGNTEASRPMATALGADDETIKNVREAYEKLKEQRDEAEEFCDMDAVAKFDDQIAQLAQYLSAETGAGGKKRRENPDQKRARDAVTKAINRAIKEIEKAHKPCGKYLHAQVKKGFFLQYRDTAVAWET
;
A
#
# COMPACT_ATOMS: atom_id res chain seq x y z
N MET A 1 3.29 18.87 -30.82
CA MET A 1 3.77 20.07 -30.11
C MET A 1 3.02 20.11 -28.78
N SER A 2 3.49 19.37 -27.76
CA SER A 2 2.95 19.54 -26.41
C SER A 2 3.62 20.78 -25.82
N SER A 3 2.81 21.74 -25.39
CA SER A 3 3.27 22.86 -24.58
C SER A 3 4.09 22.31 -23.42
N SER A 4 5.31 22.85 -23.21
CA SER A 4 5.97 22.73 -21.91
C SER A 4 4.93 23.10 -20.85
N PRO A 5 4.74 22.28 -19.80
CA PRO A 5 3.81 22.65 -18.74
C PRO A 5 4.35 23.94 -18.12
N GLY A 6 3.59 25.03 -18.26
CA GLY A 6 3.94 26.30 -17.65
C GLY A 6 4.07 26.17 -16.14
N GLN A 7 4.76 27.15 -15.53
CA GLN A 7 4.89 27.27 -14.09
C GLN A 7 3.52 27.17 -13.41
N ARG A 8 3.37 26.26 -12.45
CA ARG A 8 2.12 26.05 -11.72
C ARG A 8 2.11 26.92 -10.48
N TRP A 9 1.16 27.84 -10.40
CA TRP A 9 1.00 28.74 -9.26
C TRP A 9 0.17 28.09 -8.16
N ILE A 10 0.65 28.18 -6.92
CA ILE A 10 -0.02 27.69 -5.72
C ILE A 10 -0.08 28.82 -4.69
N LEU A 11 -1.29 29.28 -4.36
CA LEU A 11 -1.54 30.33 -3.37
C LEU A 11 -2.04 29.71 -2.07
N CYS A 12 -1.34 29.94 -0.97
CA CYS A 12 -1.54 29.23 0.28
C CYS A 12 -1.90 30.17 1.44
N GLY A 13 -2.81 29.73 2.31
CA GLY A 13 -3.13 30.44 3.56
C GLY A 13 -3.83 31.80 3.37
N GLY A 14 -4.52 31.97 2.25
CA GLY A 14 -5.17 33.25 1.90
C GLY A 14 -4.24 34.28 1.26
N ALA A 15 -3.02 33.89 0.86
CA ALA A 15 -2.13 34.73 0.06
C ALA A 15 -2.83 35.21 -1.23
N ASN A 16 -2.54 36.45 -1.62
CA ASN A 16 -3.14 37.05 -2.80
C ASN A 16 -2.07 37.79 -3.61
N HIS A 17 -1.63 37.17 -4.71
CA HIS A 17 -0.58 37.70 -5.55
C HIS A 17 -1.14 38.26 -6.85
N ALA A 18 -0.87 39.53 -7.15
CA ALA A 18 -1.47 40.25 -8.28
C ALA A 18 -1.15 39.65 -9.66
N SER A 19 0.00 38.98 -9.79
CA SER A 19 0.43 38.34 -11.03
C SER A 19 0.00 36.88 -11.14
N ALA A 20 -0.62 36.32 -10.10
CA ALA A 20 -1.06 34.93 -10.13
C ALA A 20 -2.20 34.75 -11.15
N PRO A 21 -2.16 33.70 -11.98
CA PRO A 21 -3.21 33.43 -12.95
C PRO A 21 -4.51 32.99 -12.24
N GLU A 22 -5.65 33.14 -12.93
CA GLU A 22 -6.97 32.77 -12.37
C GLU A 22 -7.07 31.27 -12.03
N ASP A 23 -6.34 30.42 -12.74
CA ASP A 23 -6.31 28.96 -12.55
C ASP A 23 -5.28 28.49 -11.49
N ALA A 24 -4.67 29.42 -10.74
CA ALA A 24 -3.76 29.07 -9.65
C ALA A 24 -4.46 28.18 -8.60
N LEU A 25 -3.74 27.16 -8.13
CA LEU A 25 -4.24 26.27 -7.09
C LEU A 25 -4.29 27.01 -5.75
N ARG A 26 -5.47 27.12 -5.15
CA ARG A 26 -5.64 27.75 -3.83
C ARG A 26 -5.71 26.69 -2.74
N LEU A 27 -4.87 26.81 -1.72
CA LEU A 27 -4.83 25.89 -0.58
C LEU A 27 -5.04 26.67 0.73
N ALA A 28 -5.98 26.25 1.55
CA ALA A 28 -6.28 26.90 2.82
C ALA A 28 -6.63 25.86 3.89
N VAL A 29 -6.05 26.03 5.08
CA VAL A 29 -6.33 25.20 6.27
C VAL A 29 -7.43 25.80 7.16
N SER A 30 -7.78 27.06 6.95
CA SER A 30 -8.77 27.80 7.74
C SER A 30 -9.50 28.84 6.88
N GLY A 31 -10.60 29.37 7.41
CA GLY A 31 -11.45 30.33 6.70
C GLY A 31 -12.53 29.67 5.83
N PRO A 32 -13.36 30.49 5.14
CA PRO A 32 -14.51 30.00 4.36
C PRO A 32 -14.10 29.13 3.16
N ASP A 33 -12.88 29.32 2.65
CA ASP A 33 -12.33 28.58 1.51
C ASP A 33 -11.43 27.41 1.93
N ALA A 34 -11.49 26.97 3.20
CA ALA A 34 -10.68 25.88 3.71
C ALA A 34 -10.93 24.58 2.94
N ASN A 35 -9.88 24.05 2.32
CA ASN A 35 -9.91 22.79 1.56
C ASN A 35 -8.90 21.76 2.07
N LEU A 36 -8.21 22.08 3.17
CA LEU A 36 -7.32 21.20 3.93
C LEU A 36 -7.70 21.22 5.42
N THR A 37 -7.49 20.11 6.12
CA THR A 37 -7.44 20.03 7.57
C THR A 37 -6.11 19.41 7.98
N VAL A 38 -5.36 20.09 8.85
CA VAL A 38 -4.13 19.56 9.44
C VAL A 38 -4.43 19.13 10.87
N ASP A 39 -4.46 17.82 11.11
CA ASP A 39 -4.74 17.18 12.39
C ASP A 39 -3.45 16.63 13.00
N ILE A 40 -3.14 17.06 14.22
CA ILE A 40 -1.96 16.63 14.98
C ILE A 40 -2.47 15.93 16.24
N GLU A 41 -2.29 14.62 16.30
CA GLU A 41 -2.71 13.77 17.39
C GLU A 41 -1.55 13.48 18.35
N GLY A 42 -1.83 13.47 19.64
CA GLY A 42 -0.94 12.91 20.66
C GLY A 42 0.03 13.90 21.32
N LEU A 43 -0.03 15.20 20.98
CA LEU A 43 0.66 16.25 21.73
C LEU A 43 -0.09 16.60 23.02
N ALA A 44 0.65 16.79 24.12
CA ALA A 44 0.08 17.26 25.38
C ALA A 44 -0.31 18.76 25.30
N SER A 45 -1.40 19.17 25.98
CA SER A 45 -1.94 20.53 25.92
C SER A 45 -0.95 21.63 26.33
N ASN A 46 -0.10 21.35 27.33
CA ASN A 46 0.95 22.26 27.76
C ASN A 46 2.04 22.44 26.70
N LEU A 47 2.29 21.44 25.85
CA LEU A 47 3.24 21.54 24.74
C LEU A 47 2.64 22.32 23.57
N ILE A 48 1.34 22.15 23.30
CA ILE A 48 0.63 22.88 22.24
C ILE A 48 0.70 24.40 22.49
N ALA A 49 0.48 24.84 23.73
CA ALA A 49 0.56 26.24 24.12
C ALA A 49 1.96 26.87 23.91
N ASN A 50 3.00 26.05 23.79
CA ASN A 50 4.39 26.49 23.65
C ASN A 50 4.91 26.44 22.20
N ILE A 51 4.07 26.11 21.21
CA ILE A 51 4.49 26.11 19.81
C ILE A 51 4.61 27.56 19.31
N PRO A 52 5.82 28.05 18.95
CA PRO A 52 5.99 29.42 18.47
C PRO A 52 5.46 29.60 17.04
N PRO A 53 5.13 30.85 16.62
CA PRO A 53 4.62 31.16 15.29
C PRO A 53 5.43 30.56 14.13
N VAL A 54 6.76 30.64 14.18
CA VAL A 54 7.65 30.08 13.14
C VAL A 54 7.47 28.56 12.98
N MET A 55 7.26 27.83 14.07
CA MET A 55 7.04 26.38 14.01
C MET A 55 5.64 26.05 13.47
N LYS A 56 4.64 26.88 13.78
CA LYS A 56 3.31 26.77 13.14
C LYS A 56 3.38 27.06 11.64
N ASP A 57 4.15 28.07 11.23
CA ASP A 57 4.42 28.34 9.81
C ASP A 57 5.09 27.13 9.15
N LEU A 58 6.12 26.55 9.76
CA LEU A 58 6.84 25.40 9.22
C LEU A 58 5.92 24.20 8.95
N VAL A 59 5.06 23.85 9.91
CA VAL A 59 4.08 22.77 9.74
C VAL A 59 3.07 23.10 8.63
N ARG A 60 2.61 24.36 8.53
CA ARG A 60 1.69 24.81 7.47
C ARG A 60 2.35 24.75 6.09
N VAL A 61 3.55 25.31 5.93
CA VAL A 61 4.34 25.27 4.69
C VAL A 61 4.52 23.82 4.22
N ALA A 62 4.93 22.92 5.12
CA ALA A 62 5.07 21.51 4.78
C ALA A 62 3.74 20.83 4.40
N SER A 63 2.63 21.20 5.06
CA SER A 63 1.28 20.72 4.72
C SER A 63 0.81 21.19 3.34
N TYR A 64 1.13 22.44 2.96
CA TYR A 64 0.83 22.95 1.62
C TYR A 64 1.68 22.28 0.56
N VAL A 65 2.97 22.07 0.82
CA VAL A 65 3.89 21.40 -0.11
C VAL A 65 3.43 19.97 -0.41
N ILE A 66 2.98 19.19 0.60
CA ILE A 66 2.47 17.84 0.36
C ILE A 66 1.10 17.85 -0.35
N ALA A 67 0.23 18.81 -0.04
CA ALA A 67 -1.06 18.94 -0.73
C ALA A 67 -0.89 19.29 -2.22
N ALA A 68 0.00 20.24 -2.54
CA ALA A 68 0.33 20.59 -3.91
C ALA A 68 1.06 19.45 -4.65
N ASP A 69 1.97 18.73 -3.99
CA ASP A 69 2.64 17.55 -4.57
C ASP A 69 1.62 16.50 -5.04
N GLN A 70 0.50 16.35 -4.32
CA GLN A 70 -0.54 15.38 -4.66
C GLN A 70 -1.63 15.92 -5.59
N ALA A 71 -1.71 17.24 -5.81
CA ALA A 71 -2.70 17.86 -6.70
C ALA A 71 -2.34 17.70 -8.20
N PHE A 72 -1.05 17.61 -8.50
CA PHE A 72 -0.54 17.65 -9.88
C PHE A 72 0.07 16.30 -10.30
N PRO A 73 -0.54 15.54 -11.23
CA PRO A 73 0.00 14.25 -11.66
C PRO A 73 1.34 14.40 -12.40
N ARG A 74 2.21 13.39 -12.24
CA ARG A 74 3.53 13.30 -12.89
C ARG A 74 3.54 12.55 -14.24
N GLY A 75 2.35 12.22 -14.75
CA GLY A 75 2.17 11.41 -15.98
C GLY A 75 2.24 9.90 -15.72
N ASP A 76 2.07 9.09 -16.77
CA ASP A 76 2.08 7.61 -16.68
C ASP A 76 3.51 7.07 -16.54
N ALA A 77 3.71 6.15 -15.57
CA ALA A 77 5.00 5.50 -15.33
C ALA A 77 5.52 4.68 -16.54
N ASP A 78 4.63 4.24 -17.42
CA ASP A 78 4.96 3.38 -18.57
C ASP A 78 5.47 4.17 -19.80
N ARG A 79 5.46 5.51 -19.76
CA ARG A 79 6.01 6.32 -20.86
C ARG A 79 7.52 6.42 -20.74
N ILE A 80 8.20 6.05 -21.82
CA ILE A 80 9.66 6.19 -22.01
C ILE A 80 9.92 7.60 -22.56
N ASP A 81 9.60 8.63 -21.79
CA ASP A 81 9.92 10.03 -22.10
C ASP A 81 11.05 10.57 -21.22
N LEU A 82 11.83 9.67 -20.61
CA LEU A 82 12.92 9.99 -19.67
C LEU A 82 12.48 10.88 -18.48
N GLY A 83 11.17 10.98 -18.20
CA GLY A 83 10.65 11.78 -17.10
C GLY A 83 10.45 13.26 -17.42
N ASP A 84 10.41 13.67 -18.69
CA ASP A 84 10.17 15.06 -19.09
C ASP A 84 8.84 15.61 -18.56
N ASN A 85 7.78 14.80 -18.53
CA ASN A 85 6.49 15.17 -17.92
C ASN A 85 6.44 14.97 -16.40
N TRP A 86 7.50 14.39 -15.81
CA TRP A 86 7.56 14.02 -14.41
C TRP A 86 8.06 15.15 -13.51
N ARG A 87 8.90 16.04 -14.07
CA ARG A 87 9.39 17.25 -13.41
C ARG A 87 8.38 18.39 -13.59
N ARG A 88 7.97 18.99 -12.48
CA ARG A 88 7.02 20.09 -12.45
C ARG A 88 7.73 21.35 -11.98
N ASP A 89 7.29 22.50 -12.46
CA ASP A 89 7.70 23.80 -11.92
C ASP A 89 6.58 24.32 -11.02
N LEU A 90 6.84 24.40 -9.72
CA LEU A 90 5.88 24.73 -8.67
C LEU A 90 6.25 26.06 -8.03
N HIS A 91 5.37 27.05 -8.14
CA HIS A 91 5.55 28.38 -7.60
C HIS A 91 4.58 28.62 -6.44
N PHE A 92 5.10 28.65 -5.22
CA PHE A 92 4.33 28.84 -4.00
C PHE A 92 4.35 30.30 -3.56
N VAL A 93 3.17 30.88 -3.34
CA VAL A 93 3.00 32.10 -2.56
C VAL A 93 2.29 31.73 -1.26
N VAL A 94 2.95 31.90 -0.12
CA VAL A 94 2.45 31.41 1.17
C VAL A 94 2.32 32.54 2.17
N ALA A 95 1.12 32.70 2.72
CA ALA A 95 0.89 33.61 3.85
C ALA A 95 1.42 32.97 5.14
N VAL A 96 2.32 33.67 5.83
CA VAL A 96 3.01 33.21 7.06
C VAL A 96 2.99 34.30 8.12
N GLU A 97 3.19 33.92 9.38
CA GLU A 97 3.25 34.87 10.49
C GLU A 97 4.58 35.63 10.54
N GLU A 98 5.68 34.99 10.13
CA GLU A 98 7.04 35.53 10.21
C GLU A 98 7.71 35.73 8.82
N PRO A 99 7.16 36.59 7.95
CA PRO A 99 7.56 36.68 6.53
C PRO A 99 9.02 37.06 6.30
N ASP A 100 9.62 37.87 7.17
CA ASP A 100 11.02 38.29 7.02
C ASP A 100 11.99 37.11 7.13
N LEU A 101 11.71 36.17 8.04
CA LEU A 101 12.49 34.94 8.18
C LEU A 101 12.31 34.04 6.95
N TRP A 102 11.06 33.83 6.52
CA TRP A 102 10.75 32.93 5.41
C TRP A 102 11.24 33.45 4.06
N ASN A 103 11.26 34.77 3.85
CA ASN A 103 11.86 35.41 2.67
C ASN A 103 13.37 35.63 2.78
N SER A 104 14.02 35.24 3.90
CA SER A 104 15.48 35.31 3.97
C SER A 104 16.09 34.45 2.87
N GLN A 105 17.17 34.96 2.26
CA GLN A 105 17.84 34.27 1.16
C GLN A 105 18.24 32.83 1.56
N GLU A 106 18.76 32.66 2.78
CA GLU A 106 19.20 31.36 3.28
C GLU A 106 18.05 30.34 3.42
N MET A 107 16.86 30.79 3.85
CA MET A 107 15.68 29.94 4.00
C MET A 107 15.12 29.53 2.63
N VAL A 108 14.95 30.49 1.72
CA VAL A 108 14.43 30.24 0.36
C VAL A 108 15.35 29.28 -0.38
N GLU A 109 16.66 29.51 -0.38
CA GLU A 109 17.64 28.62 -1.01
C GLU A 109 17.62 27.21 -0.38
N ALA A 110 17.49 27.12 0.94
CA ALA A 110 17.40 25.84 1.64
C ALA A 110 16.14 25.05 1.23
N LEU A 111 14.98 25.71 1.20
CA LEU A 111 13.71 25.09 0.77
C LEU A 111 13.77 24.63 -0.68
N GLN A 112 14.18 25.51 -1.61
CA GLN A 112 14.21 25.21 -3.04
C GLN A 112 15.19 24.07 -3.36
N SER A 113 16.41 24.15 -2.84
CA SER A 113 17.44 23.13 -3.12
C SER A 113 17.11 21.78 -2.49
N THR A 114 16.54 21.77 -1.28
CA THR A 114 16.18 20.53 -0.57
C THR A 114 14.99 19.85 -1.21
N LEU A 115 13.88 20.59 -1.42
CA LEU A 115 12.66 20.03 -2.00
C LEU A 115 12.85 19.65 -3.47
N GLY A 116 13.61 20.45 -4.22
CA GLY A 116 13.93 20.15 -5.61
C GLY A 116 14.80 18.89 -5.74
N PHE A 117 15.79 18.71 -4.86
CA PHE A 117 16.55 17.45 -4.86
C PHE A 117 15.71 16.25 -4.38
N LEU A 118 14.86 16.43 -3.37
CA LEU A 118 14.01 15.38 -2.81
C LEU A 118 13.00 14.82 -3.83
N SER A 119 12.38 15.69 -4.62
CA SER A 119 11.26 15.33 -5.52
C SER A 119 11.60 15.34 -7.01
N ASP A 120 12.75 15.90 -7.40
CA ASP A 120 13.14 16.20 -8.78
C ASP A 120 12.28 17.29 -9.46
N ASP A 121 11.45 18.02 -8.71
CA ASP A 121 10.72 19.21 -9.18
C ASP A 121 11.54 20.50 -9.04
N SER A 122 11.09 21.56 -9.72
CA SER A 122 11.51 22.93 -9.48
C SER A 122 10.55 23.59 -8.49
N TYR A 123 11.09 24.27 -7.47
CA TYR A 123 10.32 25.04 -6.49
C TYR A 123 10.74 26.50 -6.52
N THR A 124 9.76 27.39 -6.49
CA THR A 124 9.93 28.81 -6.16
C THR A 124 9.03 29.14 -4.97
N PHE A 125 9.48 30.01 -4.07
CA PHE A 125 8.74 30.41 -2.89
C PHE A 125 8.75 31.93 -2.75
N GLU A 126 7.58 32.49 -2.49
CA GLU A 126 7.36 33.86 -2.06
C GLU A 126 6.50 33.83 -0.80
N PHE A 127 6.87 34.60 0.22
CA PHE A 127 6.15 34.63 1.48
C PHE A 127 5.54 36.00 1.74
N GLU A 128 4.27 36.02 2.15
CA GLU A 128 3.53 37.24 2.45
C GLU A 128 3.08 37.22 3.92
N ALA A 129 2.81 38.40 4.49
CA ALA A 129 2.29 38.50 5.84
C ALA A 129 0.86 37.95 5.92
N LEU A 130 0.58 37.08 6.90
CA LEU A 130 -0.76 36.55 7.15
C LEU A 130 -1.74 37.67 7.58
N ALA A 131 -2.75 37.93 6.74
CA ALA A 131 -3.67 39.06 6.91
C ALA A 131 -4.60 38.95 8.13
N ASN A 132 -5.03 37.73 8.52
CA ASN A 132 -5.93 37.47 9.66
C ASN A 132 -5.30 36.47 10.64
N ARG A 133 -5.11 36.88 11.90
CA ARG A 133 -4.51 36.08 13.00
C ARG A 133 -5.54 35.29 13.85
N GLU A 134 -6.73 35.01 13.33
CA GLU A 134 -7.87 34.37 14.04
C GLU A 134 -7.97 32.84 13.77
N PRO A 135 -8.64 32.07 14.66
CA PRO A 135 -8.05 31.21 15.71
C PRO A 135 -7.28 29.98 15.18
N GLU A 136 -6.58 29.29 16.08
CA GLU A 136 -5.72 28.10 15.87
C GLU A 136 -6.02 27.30 14.57
N GLN A 137 -5.17 27.46 13.55
CA GLN A 137 -5.34 26.84 12.23
C GLN A 137 -4.97 25.35 12.18
N LEU A 138 -4.31 24.87 13.23
CA LEU A 138 -3.91 23.48 13.40
C LEU A 138 -4.87 22.82 14.38
N LYS A 139 -5.42 21.67 13.99
CA LYS A 139 -6.27 20.89 14.87
C LYS A 139 -5.38 19.99 15.73
N PHE A 140 -5.54 20.06 17.05
CA PHE A 140 -4.86 19.17 17.97
C PHE A 140 -5.86 18.20 18.60
N THR A 141 -5.58 16.91 18.50
CA THR A 141 -6.42 15.83 19.00
C THR A 141 -5.64 14.93 19.96
N GLY A 142 -6.37 14.20 20.81
CA GLY A 142 -5.77 13.18 21.67
C GLY A 142 -6.23 11.78 21.28
N PRO A 143 -5.52 10.71 21.72
CA PRO A 143 -5.85 9.35 21.35
C PRO A 143 -7.27 8.98 21.76
N ASP A 144 -8.07 8.48 20.82
CA ASP A 144 -9.45 8.05 21.07
C ASP A 144 -10.35 9.15 21.69
N GLY A 145 -10.00 10.43 21.47
CA GLY A 145 -10.73 11.60 21.99
C GLY A 145 -10.24 12.11 23.35
N GLU A 146 -9.27 11.46 23.99
CA GLU A 146 -8.70 11.87 25.27
C GLU A 146 -7.48 12.79 25.07
N PRO A 147 -7.50 14.06 25.49
CA PRO A 147 -6.51 15.09 25.13
C PRO A 147 -5.10 14.91 25.75
N PHE A 148 -4.80 13.79 26.41
CA PHE A 148 -3.57 13.62 27.18
C PHE A 148 -2.86 12.29 26.93
N ILE A 149 -1.64 12.37 26.39
CA ILE A 149 -0.66 11.28 26.44
C ILE A 149 0.27 11.56 27.62
N GLY A 150 0.40 10.63 28.57
CA GLY A 150 1.44 10.66 29.59
C GLY A 150 2.80 10.21 29.02
N GLY A 151 3.90 10.50 29.71
CA GLY A 151 5.24 10.04 29.29
C GLY A 151 6.08 11.06 28.51
N TRP A 152 5.72 12.34 28.57
CA TRP A 152 6.53 13.43 28.00
C TRP A 152 7.73 13.87 28.86
N ASN A 153 7.96 13.21 29.99
CA ASN A 153 9.13 13.44 30.83
C ASN A 153 10.29 12.58 30.34
N ASP A 154 11.52 13.07 30.49
CA ASP A 154 12.75 12.32 30.23
C ASP A 154 12.83 11.73 28.80
N ILE A 155 12.37 12.48 27.80
CA ILE A 155 12.55 12.14 26.38
C ILE A 155 14.01 12.40 26.00
N ASP A 156 14.65 11.42 25.38
CA ASP A 156 16.06 11.51 24.96
C ASP A 156 16.20 11.80 23.47
N VAL A 157 15.23 11.34 22.67
CA VAL A 157 15.30 11.38 21.20
C VAL A 157 13.93 11.57 20.57
N VAL A 158 13.87 12.41 19.53
CA VAL A 158 12.72 12.50 18.62
C VAL A 158 13.02 11.67 17.39
N GLN A 159 12.22 10.64 17.16
CA GLN A 159 12.43 9.70 16.08
C GLN A 159 11.21 9.65 15.15
N LEU A 160 11.48 9.67 13.84
CA LEU A 160 10.46 9.47 12.84
C LEU A 160 10.07 7.99 12.77
N PHE A 161 8.76 7.73 12.72
CA PHE A 161 8.19 6.40 12.77
C PHE A 161 7.19 6.19 11.63
N SER A 162 7.53 5.36 10.65
CA SER A 162 6.68 5.10 9.48
C SER A 162 5.79 3.87 9.66
N GLY A 163 6.14 2.97 10.59
CA GLY A 163 5.54 1.64 10.72
C GLY A 163 6.19 0.58 9.82
N GLY A 164 7.23 0.97 9.07
CA GLY A 164 8.09 0.04 8.34
C GLY A 164 9.17 -0.58 9.22
N MET A 165 9.77 -1.67 8.72
CA MET A 165 10.78 -2.48 9.42
C MET A 165 11.93 -1.63 9.97
N ASP A 166 12.43 -0.69 9.18
CA ASP A 166 13.60 0.10 9.52
C ASP A 166 13.32 1.11 10.64
N SER A 167 12.18 1.81 10.55
CA SER A 167 11.74 2.71 11.62
C SER A 167 11.41 1.97 12.92
N PHE A 168 10.92 0.73 12.82
CA PHE A 168 10.74 -0.16 13.96
C PHE A 168 12.08 -0.61 14.55
N GLY A 169 13.03 -1.02 13.72
CA GLY A 169 14.39 -1.34 14.13
C GLY A 169 15.10 -0.17 14.81
N GLY A 170 14.84 1.06 14.36
CA GLY A 170 15.32 2.27 15.03
C GLY A 170 14.74 2.45 16.43
N ALA A 171 13.45 2.16 16.62
CA ALA A 171 12.81 2.25 17.93
C ALA A 171 13.34 1.16 18.87
N VAL A 172 13.55 -0.05 18.35
CA VAL A 172 14.20 -1.16 19.07
C VAL A 172 15.63 -0.79 19.47
N GLN A 173 16.42 -0.21 18.56
CA GLN A 173 17.77 0.29 18.83
C GLN A 173 17.75 1.31 19.97
N ALA A 174 16.89 2.33 19.89
CA ALA A 174 16.78 3.37 20.90
C ALA A 174 16.44 2.78 22.28
N LEU A 175 15.43 1.90 22.35
CA LEU A 175 14.91 1.36 23.61
C LEU A 175 15.84 0.32 24.24
N ALA A 176 16.30 -0.67 23.47
CA ALA A 176 17.03 -1.82 24.00
C ALA A 176 18.55 -1.66 23.97
N ILE A 177 19.12 -0.93 23.02
CA ILE A 177 20.57 -0.83 22.86
C ILE A 177 21.07 0.50 23.42
N ASP A 178 20.54 1.62 22.92
CA ASP A 178 20.98 2.96 23.32
C ASP A 178 20.44 3.35 24.71
N LYS A 179 19.43 2.62 25.20
CA LYS A 179 18.75 2.89 26.47
C LYS A 179 18.23 4.34 26.55
N GLN A 180 17.59 4.78 25.48
CA GLN A 180 16.96 6.08 25.32
C GLN A 180 15.43 5.96 25.33
N ASN A 181 14.74 7.01 25.77
CA ASN A 181 13.29 7.16 25.69
C ASN A 181 12.92 7.94 24.42
N PRO A 182 12.42 7.28 23.36
CA PRO A 182 12.02 7.97 22.15
C PRO A 182 10.60 8.53 22.25
N VAL A 183 10.38 9.72 21.65
CA VAL A 183 9.07 10.07 21.10
C VAL A 183 9.03 9.69 19.62
N LEU A 184 7.98 8.97 19.25
CA LEU A 184 7.76 8.51 17.88
C LEU A 184 6.86 9.51 17.15
N VAL A 185 7.29 9.96 15.97
CA VAL A 185 6.55 10.94 15.16
C VAL A 185 6.17 10.31 13.82
N SER A 186 4.89 10.23 13.52
CA SER A 186 4.34 9.60 12.32
C SER A 186 3.50 10.57 11.49
N HIS A 187 3.46 10.40 10.16
CA HIS A 187 2.38 10.92 9.34
C HIS A 187 1.38 9.82 8.99
N ARG A 188 0.12 10.16 9.26
CA ARG A 188 -1.09 9.37 9.10
C ARG A 188 -1.56 9.45 7.64
N SER A 189 -0.82 8.80 6.75
CA SER A 189 -1.14 8.81 5.31
C SER A 189 -2.44 8.08 4.97
N ALA A 190 -2.92 7.20 5.87
CA ALA A 190 -4.14 6.41 5.75
C ALA A 190 -4.61 6.00 7.16
N SER A 191 -5.90 5.73 7.32
CA SER A 191 -6.45 5.09 8.54
C SER A 191 -5.78 3.75 8.84
N LYS A 192 -5.58 2.88 7.83
CA LYS A 192 -4.87 1.60 8.00
C LYS A 192 -3.42 1.78 8.46
N THR A 193 -2.71 2.76 7.87
CA THR A 193 -1.32 3.05 8.24
C THR A 193 -1.24 3.53 9.70
N TRP A 194 -2.16 4.40 10.12
CA TRP A 194 -2.22 4.88 11.50
C TRP A 194 -2.49 3.74 12.49
N LYS A 195 -3.42 2.84 12.16
CA LYS A 195 -3.71 1.65 12.95
C LYS A 195 -2.47 0.78 13.14
N THR A 196 -1.77 0.44 12.06
CA THR A 196 -0.54 -0.35 12.12
C THR A 196 0.54 0.34 12.97
N GLN A 197 0.69 1.65 12.85
CA GLN A 197 1.64 2.41 13.67
C GLN A 197 1.28 2.33 15.16
N ARG A 198 0.01 2.52 15.54
CA ARG A 198 -0.45 2.40 16.93
C ARG A 198 -0.29 0.99 17.50
N GLU A 199 -0.58 -0.05 16.71
CA GLU A 199 -0.36 -1.45 17.09
C GLU A 199 1.12 -1.71 17.39
N LEU A 200 2.03 -1.27 16.51
CA LEU A 200 3.47 -1.39 16.73
C LEU A 200 3.96 -0.61 17.96
N VAL A 201 3.41 0.57 18.22
CA VAL A 201 3.73 1.33 19.45
C VAL A 201 3.28 0.57 20.69
N SER A 202 2.07 -0.01 20.67
CA SER A 202 1.58 -0.86 21.76
C SER A 202 2.46 -2.09 21.98
N ASP A 203 2.92 -2.72 20.89
CA ASP A 203 3.84 -3.85 20.96
C ASP A 203 5.18 -3.43 21.60
N LEU A 204 5.75 -2.30 21.17
CA LEU A 204 6.99 -1.75 21.75
C LEU A 204 6.84 -1.40 23.24
N GLN A 205 5.70 -0.83 23.63
CA GLN A 205 5.40 -0.52 25.03
C GLN A 205 5.26 -1.79 25.89
N THR A 206 4.74 -2.87 25.31
CA THR A 206 4.59 -4.17 26.01
C THR A 206 5.93 -4.91 26.10
N TRP A 207 6.74 -4.84 25.04
CA TRP A 207 8.03 -5.52 24.95
C TRP A 207 9.13 -4.81 25.76
N SER A 208 9.13 -3.49 25.79
CA SER A 208 10.14 -2.69 26.47
C SER A 208 9.89 -2.60 27.97
N SER A 209 10.97 -2.62 28.77
CA SER A 209 10.89 -2.30 30.21
C SER A 209 10.80 -0.79 30.49
N ARG A 210 10.89 0.05 29.46
CA ARG A 210 10.75 1.51 29.56
C ARG A 210 9.31 1.91 29.28
N ASN A 211 8.66 2.54 30.26
CA ASN A 211 7.29 3.01 30.13
C ASN A 211 7.21 4.34 29.36
N GLY A 212 6.06 4.56 28.71
CA GLY A 212 5.70 5.87 28.15
C GLY A 212 6.48 6.22 26.89
N ILE A 213 6.23 5.49 25.80
CA ILE A 213 6.68 5.85 24.45
C ILE A 213 5.61 6.75 23.84
N PRO A 214 5.76 8.10 23.83
CA PRO A 214 4.74 8.96 23.27
C PRO A 214 4.76 8.82 21.75
N HIS A 215 3.56 8.94 21.17
CA HIS A 215 3.38 8.81 19.72
C HIS A 215 2.59 10.02 19.22
N VAL A 216 3.21 10.79 18.35
CA VAL A 216 2.62 11.97 17.71
C VAL A 216 2.31 11.64 16.25
N GLY A 217 1.06 11.83 15.85
CA GLY A 217 0.60 11.60 14.48
C GLY A 217 0.22 12.92 13.80
N ILE A 218 0.67 13.19 12.58
CA ILE A 218 0.17 14.30 11.75
C ILE A 218 -0.60 13.77 10.54
N GLN A 219 -1.79 14.30 10.27
CA GLN A 219 -2.59 14.03 9.07
C GLN A 219 -2.89 15.33 8.33
N VAL A 220 -2.68 15.33 7.01
CA VAL A 220 -3.17 16.41 6.12
C VAL A 220 -4.34 15.88 5.33
N HIS A 221 -5.54 16.05 5.89
CA HIS A 221 -6.79 15.67 5.24
C HIS A 221 -7.14 16.69 4.16
N LYS A 222 -7.42 16.20 2.96
CA LYS A 222 -7.69 17.02 1.78
C LYS A 222 -9.18 16.94 1.48
N HIS A 223 -9.93 18.03 1.47
CA HIS A 223 -11.38 17.94 1.30
C HIS A 223 -11.78 17.64 -0.16
N ASP A 224 -10.94 18.05 -1.12
CA ASP A 224 -11.18 17.81 -2.55
C ASP A 224 -10.42 16.57 -3.07
N LYS A 225 -11.08 15.77 -3.91
CA LYS A 225 -10.47 14.65 -4.66
C LYS A 225 -9.39 15.12 -5.64
N ALA A 226 -9.51 16.33 -6.16
CA ALA A 226 -8.54 16.90 -7.09
C ALA A 226 -7.13 17.03 -6.47
N LEU A 227 -7.04 17.09 -5.13
CA LEU A 227 -5.78 17.17 -4.39
C LEU A 227 -5.15 15.79 -4.10
N ARG A 228 -5.71 14.71 -4.64
CA ARG A 228 -5.28 13.31 -4.40
C ARG A 228 -4.91 12.58 -5.69
N LYS A 229 -4.69 13.32 -6.78
CA LYS A 229 -4.42 12.76 -8.11
C LYS A 229 -3.06 12.09 -8.18
N GLU A 230 -2.07 12.60 -7.47
CA GLU A 230 -0.72 12.11 -7.50
C GLU A 230 -0.36 11.26 -6.27
N ARG A 231 0.14 10.05 -6.53
CA ARG A 231 0.24 8.98 -5.53
C ARG A 231 1.65 8.72 -5.00
N THR A 232 2.70 9.30 -5.59
CA THR A 232 4.09 8.99 -5.18
C THR A 232 4.54 9.71 -3.91
N GLN A 233 3.84 10.77 -3.49
CA GLN A 233 4.06 11.50 -2.21
C GLN A 233 5.54 11.86 -1.96
N ARG A 234 6.24 12.43 -2.96
CA ARG A 234 7.70 12.66 -2.91
C ARG A 234 8.11 13.66 -1.85
N SER A 235 7.23 14.60 -1.49
CA SER A 235 7.50 15.58 -0.44
C SER A 235 7.10 15.13 0.97
N ARG A 236 6.63 13.88 1.15
CA ARG A 236 6.15 13.36 2.46
C ARG A 236 7.17 13.49 3.59
N SER A 237 8.46 13.26 3.32
CA SER A 237 9.50 13.36 4.37
C SER A 237 9.68 14.78 4.90
N PHE A 238 9.36 15.81 4.12
CA PHE A 238 9.42 17.18 4.59
C PHE A 238 8.36 17.46 5.66
N LEU A 239 7.13 16.96 5.49
CA LEU A 239 6.09 17.03 6.51
C LEU A 239 6.49 16.30 7.80
N TYR A 240 7.06 15.09 7.64
CA TYR A 240 7.61 14.30 8.74
C TYR A 240 8.70 15.07 9.52
N ALA A 241 9.66 15.65 8.80
CA ALA A 241 10.76 16.43 9.38
C ALA A 241 10.28 17.71 10.05
N ALA A 242 9.33 18.43 9.43
CA ALA A 242 8.72 19.64 9.98
C ALA A 242 8.01 19.36 11.31
N MET A 243 7.23 18.28 11.38
CA MET A 243 6.55 17.89 12.60
C MET A 243 7.55 17.44 13.67
N ALA A 244 8.51 16.57 13.32
CA ALA A 244 9.52 16.09 14.27
C ALA A 244 10.41 17.24 14.79
N GLY A 245 10.81 18.17 13.92
CA GLY A 245 11.58 19.35 14.31
C GLY A 245 10.79 20.29 15.22
N THR A 246 9.49 20.42 14.99
CA THR A 246 8.57 21.13 15.89
C THR A 246 8.50 20.45 17.26
N VAL A 247 8.33 19.13 17.30
CA VAL A 247 8.36 18.35 18.56
C VAL A 247 9.70 18.55 19.27
N ALA A 248 10.83 18.37 18.58
CA ALA A 248 12.16 18.55 19.15
C ALA A 248 12.34 19.94 19.74
N HIS A 249 11.88 20.98 19.03
CA HIS A 249 11.92 22.36 19.52
C HIS A 249 11.17 22.54 20.84
N ILE A 250 9.91 22.09 20.93
CA ILE A 250 9.07 22.32 22.12
C ILE A 250 9.53 21.50 23.33
N ILE A 251 10.18 20.36 23.13
CA ILE A 251 10.79 19.58 24.22
C ILE A 251 12.25 19.98 24.51
N GLY A 252 12.79 20.97 23.80
CA GLY A 252 14.13 21.52 24.05
C GLY A 252 15.29 20.72 23.45
N HIS A 253 15.02 19.76 22.57
CA HIS A 253 16.04 18.99 21.86
C HIS A 253 16.50 19.71 20.58
N ASP A 254 17.72 19.38 20.17
CA ASP A 254 18.39 19.92 18.99
C ASP A 254 18.63 18.86 17.92
N LYS A 255 17.91 17.75 18.00
CA LYS A 255 18.09 16.62 17.10
C LYS A 255 16.81 15.85 16.83
N ILE A 256 16.66 15.43 15.57
CA ILE A 256 15.71 14.40 15.14
C ILE A 256 16.43 13.26 14.41
N ARG A 257 15.84 12.05 14.44
CA ARG A 257 16.39 10.87 13.77
C ARG A 257 15.42 10.26 12.77
N PHE A 258 15.89 10.08 11.54
CA PHE A 258 15.33 9.14 10.58
C PHE A 258 15.96 7.76 10.78
N TYR A 259 15.25 6.70 10.38
CA TYR A 259 15.78 5.36 10.33
C TYR A 259 15.36 4.71 9.02
N GLU A 260 16.31 4.56 8.12
CA GLU A 260 16.20 3.86 6.84
C GLU A 260 17.57 3.27 6.53
N ASN A 261 17.60 2.02 6.09
CA ASN A 261 18.85 1.36 5.67
C ASN A 261 19.55 2.14 4.55
N GLY A 262 20.85 1.96 4.44
CA GLY A 262 21.67 2.68 3.47
C GLY A 262 21.30 2.34 2.02
N THR A 263 21.02 1.07 1.68
CA THR A 263 20.69 0.68 0.30
C THR A 263 19.47 1.42 -0.24
N THR A 264 18.44 1.61 0.60
CA THR A 264 17.25 2.39 0.28
C THR A 264 17.48 3.90 0.41
N SER A 265 18.37 4.36 1.29
CA SER A 265 18.70 5.79 1.46
C SER A 265 19.50 6.37 0.28
N PHE A 266 20.48 5.62 -0.24
CA PHE A 266 21.22 6.00 -1.45
C PHE A 266 20.37 5.80 -2.72
N ASN A 267 19.53 4.76 -2.72
CA ASN A 267 18.60 4.40 -3.79
C ASN A 267 19.26 4.42 -5.18
N LEU A 268 20.33 3.64 -5.34
CA LEU A 268 21.06 3.53 -6.59
C LEU A 268 20.13 2.99 -7.71
N PRO A 269 20.34 3.40 -8.97
CA PRO A 269 19.53 2.97 -10.09
C PRO A 269 19.82 1.50 -10.45
N ILE A 270 19.29 0.58 -9.65
CA ILE A 270 19.46 -0.87 -9.84
C ILE A 270 18.60 -1.41 -10.98
N SER A 271 17.61 -0.65 -11.46
CA SER A 271 16.76 -0.98 -12.59
C SER A 271 16.47 0.27 -13.42
N PRO A 272 16.35 0.19 -14.75
CA PRO A 272 15.88 1.29 -15.61
C PRO A 272 14.51 1.84 -15.18
N GLN A 273 13.71 1.04 -14.47
CA GLN A 273 12.42 1.45 -13.92
C GLN A 273 12.57 2.40 -12.70
N ILE A 274 13.75 2.45 -12.08
CA ILE A 274 14.08 3.21 -10.87
C ILE A 274 15.19 4.23 -11.18
N VAL A 275 14.94 5.12 -12.14
CA VAL A 275 15.90 6.18 -12.55
C VAL A 275 15.32 7.57 -12.33
N GLY A 276 16.20 8.53 -12.00
CA GLY A 276 15.86 9.95 -11.92
C GLY A 276 14.82 10.25 -10.84
N ALA A 277 13.70 10.85 -11.25
CA ALA A 277 12.60 11.23 -10.37
C ALA A 277 11.72 10.05 -9.91
N ARG A 278 11.94 8.85 -10.46
CA ARG A 278 11.26 7.61 -10.03
C ARG A 278 11.89 7.04 -8.75
N ALA A 279 13.18 7.32 -8.50
CA ALA A 279 13.87 6.98 -7.26
C ALA A 279 13.46 7.92 -6.11
N THR A 280 13.02 7.37 -4.97
CA THR A 280 12.79 8.14 -3.73
C THR A 280 14.12 8.56 -3.11
N ARG A 281 14.22 9.82 -2.65
CA ARG A 281 15.43 10.35 -1.99
C ARG A 281 15.16 10.79 -0.54
N THR A 282 14.13 10.18 0.06
CA THR A 282 13.52 10.52 1.35
C THR A 282 14.53 10.75 2.47
N THR A 283 15.52 9.87 2.59
CA THR A 283 16.58 9.87 3.61
C THR A 283 17.97 10.01 3.01
N HIS A 284 18.06 10.47 1.75
CA HIS A 284 19.36 10.69 1.12
C HIS A 284 20.16 11.73 1.93
N PRO A 285 21.48 11.58 2.10
CA PRO A 285 22.23 12.41 3.07
C PRO A 285 22.14 13.92 2.79
N ARG A 286 22.14 14.30 1.49
CA ARG A 286 21.88 15.67 1.04
C ARG A 286 20.51 16.23 1.48
N VAL A 287 19.46 15.41 1.49
CA VAL A 287 18.13 15.81 1.96
C VAL A 287 18.14 16.00 3.47
N LEU A 288 18.79 15.11 4.22
CA LEU A 288 18.89 15.22 5.69
C LEU A 288 19.61 16.50 6.11
N LEU A 289 20.72 16.86 5.46
CA LEU A 289 21.37 18.17 5.65
C LEU A 289 20.46 19.34 5.30
N GLY A 290 19.71 19.22 4.20
CA GLY A 290 18.71 20.22 3.81
C GLY A 290 17.65 20.44 4.89
N PHE A 291 17.12 19.36 5.45
CA PHE A 291 16.20 19.43 6.60
C PHE A 291 16.88 20.03 7.84
N ALA A 292 18.11 19.64 8.16
CA ALA A 292 18.87 20.21 9.27
C ALA A 292 19.02 21.74 9.13
N LYS A 293 19.32 22.22 7.92
CA LYS A 293 19.41 23.65 7.61
C LYS A 293 18.06 24.35 7.77
N ILE A 294 16.98 23.83 7.17
CA ILE A 294 15.64 24.43 7.25
C ILE A 294 15.17 24.51 8.71
N LEU A 295 15.30 23.41 9.46
CA LEU A 295 14.90 23.34 10.87
C LEU A 295 15.77 24.24 11.74
N GLY A 296 17.07 24.33 11.45
CA GLY A 296 18.00 25.20 12.17
C GLY A 296 17.67 26.68 11.98
N LEU A 297 17.36 27.10 10.75
CA LEU A 297 16.92 28.45 10.43
C LEU A 297 15.56 28.77 11.09
N ALA A 298 14.58 27.88 10.99
CA ALA A 298 13.26 28.05 11.61
C ALA A 298 13.35 28.14 13.14
N ARG A 299 14.28 27.41 13.77
CA ARG A 299 14.52 27.46 15.21
C ARG A 299 15.37 28.66 15.64
N GLY A 300 16.14 29.25 14.73
CA GLY A 300 17.19 30.22 15.06
C GLY A 300 18.39 29.62 15.81
N LYS A 301 18.51 28.29 15.87
CA LYS A 301 19.61 27.55 16.50
C LYS A 301 19.86 26.25 15.72
N PRO A 302 21.08 25.71 15.70
CA PRO A 302 21.38 24.46 15.00
C PRO A 302 20.41 23.31 15.37
N MET A 303 20.08 22.49 14.38
CA MET A 303 19.29 21.27 14.52
C MET A 303 19.98 20.17 13.72
N ALA A 304 20.23 19.01 14.34
CA ALA A 304 20.76 17.84 13.67
C ALA A 304 19.63 16.95 13.13
N VAL A 305 19.84 16.40 11.93
CA VAL A 305 18.97 15.40 11.31
C VAL A 305 19.84 14.21 10.94
N GLU A 306 19.74 13.13 11.71
CA GLU A 306 20.60 11.95 11.57
C GLU A 306 19.84 10.77 10.97
N ASN A 307 20.57 9.87 10.30
CA ASN A 307 20.11 8.52 10.00
C ASN A 307 21.13 7.50 10.51
N PRO A 308 20.96 6.93 11.72
CA PRO A 308 21.91 5.97 12.27
C PRO A 308 22.07 4.68 11.45
N PHE A 309 21.16 4.39 10.52
CA PHE A 309 21.20 3.21 9.65
C PHE A 309 21.74 3.50 8.25
N GLU A 310 22.30 4.70 8.01
CA GLU A 310 22.83 5.14 6.71
C GLU A 310 23.89 4.20 6.11
N LEU A 311 24.65 3.47 6.94
CA LEU A 311 25.68 2.50 6.51
C LEU A 311 25.32 1.05 6.86
N LYS A 312 24.07 0.79 7.24
CA LYS A 312 23.55 -0.57 7.48
C LYS A 312 22.73 -1.03 6.30
N THR A 313 22.89 -2.29 5.93
CA THR A 313 21.95 -3.01 5.07
C THR A 313 20.68 -3.33 5.85
N ARG A 314 19.56 -3.59 5.17
CA ARG A 314 18.34 -4.02 5.87
C ARG A 314 18.51 -5.34 6.63
N ALA A 315 19.34 -6.25 6.13
CA ALA A 315 19.71 -7.47 6.84
C ALA A 315 20.44 -7.18 8.17
N GLU A 316 21.32 -6.17 8.21
CA GLU A 316 21.96 -5.71 9.45
C GLU A 316 21.00 -4.96 10.39
N VAL A 317 19.95 -4.34 9.86
CA VAL A 317 18.84 -3.80 10.68
C VAL A 317 18.01 -4.93 11.29
N LEU A 318 17.83 -6.04 10.58
CA LEU A 318 17.17 -7.23 11.12
C LEU A 318 17.99 -7.86 12.26
N ASP A 319 19.32 -7.87 12.17
CA ASP A 319 20.17 -8.31 13.30
C ASP A 319 19.88 -7.49 14.56
N VAL A 320 19.78 -6.16 14.44
CA VAL A 320 19.44 -5.26 15.56
C VAL A 320 18.11 -5.67 16.21
N ILE A 321 17.11 -5.98 15.40
CA ILE A 321 15.78 -6.40 15.87
C ILE A 321 15.84 -7.78 16.53
N ASN A 322 16.53 -8.72 15.90
CA ASN A 322 16.64 -10.10 16.35
C ASN A 322 17.44 -10.21 17.65
N ASP A 323 18.60 -9.57 17.72
CA ASP A 323 19.50 -9.63 18.88
C ASP A 323 18.90 -8.95 20.11
N ALA A 324 17.99 -7.98 19.91
CA ALA A 324 17.20 -7.38 20.97
C ALA A 324 16.01 -8.27 21.44
N GLY A 325 15.73 -9.39 20.78
CA GLY A 325 14.59 -10.25 21.09
C GLY A 325 13.25 -9.67 20.62
N ALA A 326 13.26 -8.81 19.60
CA ALA A 326 12.07 -8.15 19.05
C ALA A 326 11.57 -8.77 17.73
N ALA A 327 12.20 -9.86 17.26
CA ALA A 327 11.90 -10.48 15.96
C ALA A 327 10.42 -10.89 15.80
N GLY A 328 9.76 -11.34 16.87
CA GLY A 328 8.35 -11.77 16.84
C GLY A 328 7.37 -10.70 16.33
N MET A 329 7.73 -9.42 16.47
CA MET A 329 6.93 -8.27 16.03
C MET A 329 7.14 -7.91 14.55
N LEU A 330 8.11 -8.52 13.85
CA LEU A 330 8.41 -8.21 12.46
C LEU A 330 7.19 -8.36 11.54
N ARG A 331 6.36 -9.37 11.78
CA ARG A 331 5.10 -9.63 11.05
C ARG A 331 4.10 -8.47 11.07
N HIS A 332 4.17 -7.57 12.05
CA HIS A 332 3.29 -6.40 12.15
C HIS A 332 3.82 -5.17 11.39
N THR A 333 5.10 -5.18 10.97
CA THR A 333 5.71 -4.06 10.26
C THR A 333 5.42 -4.10 8.75
N VAL A 334 5.26 -2.93 8.12
CA VAL A 334 4.91 -2.83 6.69
C VAL A 334 5.91 -1.95 5.93
N SER A 335 6.70 -2.56 5.05
CA SER A 335 7.70 -1.88 4.20
C SER A 335 7.20 -1.60 2.78
N CYS A 336 6.03 -2.13 2.40
CA CYS A 336 5.51 -2.07 1.03
C CYS A 336 5.35 -0.63 0.51
N ALA A 337 5.90 -0.33 -0.66
CA ALA A 337 5.69 0.96 -1.32
C ALA A 337 4.26 1.10 -1.92
N HIS A 338 3.59 -0.03 -2.18
CA HIS A 338 2.23 -0.09 -2.70
C HIS A 338 1.19 -0.27 -1.59
N VAL A 339 1.27 0.53 -0.52
CA VAL A 339 0.33 0.43 0.62
C VAL A 339 -1.14 0.48 0.17
N HIS A 340 -1.45 1.28 -0.86
CA HIS A 340 -2.79 1.38 -1.45
C HIS A 340 -3.32 0.07 -2.06
N ARG A 341 -2.46 -0.87 -2.46
CA ARG A 341 -2.85 -2.20 -2.98
C ARG A 341 -2.96 -3.26 -1.89
N SER A 342 -2.49 -2.95 -0.68
CA SER A 342 -2.36 -3.93 0.39
C SER A 342 -3.70 -4.25 1.04
N SER A 343 -3.96 -5.53 1.31
CA SER A 343 -5.12 -5.97 2.10
C SER A 343 -4.72 -6.26 3.55
N THR A 344 -5.68 -6.63 4.42
CA THR A 344 -5.34 -7.15 5.76
C THR A 344 -4.63 -8.50 5.68
N MET A 345 -4.97 -9.30 4.66
CA MET A 345 -4.38 -10.64 4.46
C MET A 345 -2.98 -10.54 3.81
N HIS A 346 -2.81 -9.60 2.88
CA HIS A 346 -1.55 -9.34 2.19
C HIS A 346 -1.12 -7.88 2.41
N PRO A 347 -0.50 -7.57 3.57
CA PRO A 347 0.06 -6.24 3.82
C PRO A 347 1.18 -5.86 2.83
N HIS A 348 1.81 -6.85 2.19
CA HIS A 348 2.89 -6.65 1.23
C HIS A 348 2.49 -7.12 -0.17
N CYS A 349 2.84 -6.35 -1.21
CA CYS A 349 2.57 -6.76 -2.60
C CYS A 349 3.56 -7.80 -3.13
N GLY A 350 4.73 -7.94 -2.50
CA GLY A 350 5.78 -8.88 -2.95
C GLY A 350 6.62 -8.42 -4.13
N VAL A 351 6.07 -7.56 -4.99
CA VAL A 351 6.72 -7.18 -6.27
C VAL A 351 7.46 -5.85 -6.25
N CYS A 352 7.17 -4.94 -5.31
CA CYS A 352 7.89 -3.67 -5.23
C CYS A 352 9.30 -3.85 -4.65
N SER A 353 10.23 -2.96 -4.99
CA SER A 353 11.63 -3.04 -4.56
C SER A 353 11.79 -3.15 -3.04
N GLN A 354 10.94 -2.47 -2.26
CA GLN A 354 10.94 -2.54 -0.79
C GLN A 354 10.49 -3.91 -0.25
N CYS A 355 9.56 -4.60 -0.92
CA CYS A 355 9.17 -5.96 -0.57
C CYS A 355 10.26 -6.97 -0.96
N ILE A 356 10.87 -6.80 -2.13
CA ILE A 356 11.98 -7.63 -2.61
C ILE A 356 13.16 -7.57 -1.62
N ASP A 357 13.60 -6.35 -1.27
CA ASP A 357 14.67 -6.10 -0.31
C ASP A 357 14.37 -6.65 1.09
N ARG A 358 13.13 -6.46 1.57
CA ARG A 358 12.64 -7.07 2.82
C ARG A 358 12.77 -8.58 2.80
N ARG A 359 12.25 -9.26 1.76
CA ARG A 359 12.26 -10.72 1.66
C ARG A 359 13.67 -11.30 1.56
N PHE A 360 14.53 -10.72 0.72
CA PHE A 360 15.93 -11.14 0.66
C PHE A 360 16.62 -10.99 2.01
N SER A 361 16.42 -9.87 2.69
CA SER A 361 17.02 -9.62 4.01
C SER A 361 16.54 -10.60 5.09
N VAL A 362 15.24 -10.89 5.13
CA VAL A 362 14.63 -11.88 6.05
C VAL A 362 15.20 -13.27 5.81
N LEU A 363 15.23 -13.71 4.56
CA LEU A 363 15.75 -15.04 4.19
C LEU A 363 17.25 -15.15 4.47
N ALA A 364 18.01 -14.08 4.24
CA ALA A 364 19.42 -14.01 4.57
C ALA A 364 19.66 -14.28 6.06
N ARG A 365 18.76 -13.87 6.95
CA ARG A 365 18.90 -14.07 8.41
C ARG A 365 18.10 -15.25 8.96
N GLY A 366 17.45 -16.04 8.11
CA GLY A 366 16.66 -17.19 8.55
C GLY A 366 15.49 -16.80 9.45
N LEU A 367 14.89 -15.62 9.22
CA LEU A 367 13.78 -15.08 10.00
C LEU A 367 12.43 -15.30 9.30
N ASP A 368 12.33 -16.31 8.43
CA ASP A 368 11.13 -16.62 7.63
C ASP A 368 9.90 -16.90 8.49
N ASN A 369 10.07 -17.50 9.68
CA ASN A 369 8.98 -17.73 10.62
C ASN A 369 8.40 -16.43 11.23
N GLU A 370 9.20 -15.35 11.25
CA GLU A 370 8.80 -14.06 11.81
C GLU A 370 8.29 -13.07 10.77
N ASP A 371 8.48 -13.40 9.49
CA ASP A 371 7.90 -12.69 8.34
C ASP A 371 7.32 -13.73 7.37
N PRO A 372 6.12 -14.26 7.64
CA PRO A 372 5.55 -15.37 6.87
C PRO A 372 5.27 -15.02 5.40
N GLU A 373 5.40 -16.01 4.50
CA GLU A 373 5.20 -15.82 3.05
C GLU A 373 3.74 -15.44 2.71
N GLU A 374 2.77 -15.86 3.52
CA GLU A 374 1.34 -15.58 3.34
C GLU A 374 1.01 -14.08 3.45
N GLY A 375 1.88 -13.29 4.10
CA GLY A 375 1.74 -11.84 4.17
C GLY A 375 2.01 -11.11 2.85
N TYR A 376 2.43 -11.84 1.81
CA TYR A 376 2.79 -11.31 0.50
C TYR A 376 1.82 -11.80 -0.57
N GLU A 377 1.37 -10.88 -1.44
CA GLU A 377 0.54 -11.24 -2.61
C GLU A 377 1.34 -12.10 -3.61
N VAL A 378 2.62 -11.78 -3.80
CA VAL A 378 3.57 -12.58 -4.57
C VAL A 378 4.74 -12.94 -3.66
N ASP A 379 4.89 -14.22 -3.30
CA ASP A 379 6.07 -14.68 -2.58
C ASP A 379 7.32 -14.58 -3.47
N LEU A 380 8.44 -14.15 -2.88
CA LEU A 380 9.69 -13.92 -3.60
C LEU A 380 10.17 -15.17 -4.36
N ILE A 381 10.05 -16.35 -3.74
CA ILE A 381 10.66 -17.59 -4.20
C ILE A 381 9.68 -18.44 -5.00
N LYS A 382 8.48 -18.67 -4.46
CA LYS A 382 7.47 -19.57 -5.02
C LYS A 382 6.37 -18.84 -5.80
N GLY A 383 6.26 -17.52 -5.65
CA GLY A 383 5.24 -16.73 -6.30
C GLY A 383 5.37 -16.71 -7.83
N GLU A 384 4.25 -16.44 -8.51
CA GLU A 384 4.21 -16.36 -9.97
C GLU A 384 4.39 -14.91 -10.44
N TRP A 385 5.57 -14.61 -10.99
CA TRP A 385 5.93 -13.29 -11.51
C TRP A 385 5.36 -13.08 -12.92
N LYS A 386 4.04 -12.94 -13.00
CA LYS A 386 3.28 -12.91 -14.27
C LYS A 386 3.43 -11.62 -15.08
N LYS A 387 3.71 -10.48 -14.43
CA LYS A 387 3.84 -9.19 -15.10
C LYS A 387 5.29 -8.95 -15.48
N ASP A 388 5.53 -8.58 -16.73
CA ASP A 388 6.89 -8.39 -17.26
C ASP A 388 7.67 -7.31 -16.48
N GLY A 389 7.03 -6.21 -16.09
CA GLY A 389 7.67 -5.16 -15.31
C GLY A 389 8.13 -5.62 -13.92
N ASP A 390 7.29 -6.36 -13.21
CA ASP A 390 7.61 -6.92 -11.89
C ASP A 390 8.73 -7.96 -11.99
N ARG A 391 8.69 -8.81 -13.04
CA ARG A 391 9.72 -9.80 -13.34
C ARG A 391 11.07 -9.15 -13.67
N ALA A 392 11.06 -8.13 -14.52
CA ALA A 392 12.27 -7.39 -14.86
C ALA A 392 12.88 -6.74 -13.61
N LEU A 393 12.04 -6.14 -12.74
CA LEU A 393 12.52 -5.51 -11.51
C LEU A 393 13.24 -6.49 -10.57
N VAL A 394 12.70 -7.69 -10.33
CA VAL A 394 13.36 -8.67 -9.44
C VAL A 394 14.64 -9.22 -10.06
N LEU A 395 14.71 -9.37 -11.38
CA LEU A 395 15.93 -9.80 -12.07
C LEU A 395 17.01 -8.72 -12.05
N ASP A 396 16.66 -7.49 -12.36
CA ASP A 396 17.54 -6.32 -12.28
C ASP A 396 18.09 -6.16 -10.85
N TYR A 397 17.25 -6.41 -9.84
CA TYR A 397 17.65 -6.37 -8.43
C TYR A 397 18.72 -7.42 -8.11
N VAL A 398 18.57 -8.65 -8.60
CA VAL A 398 19.57 -9.72 -8.43
C VAL A 398 20.85 -9.41 -9.20
N ASP A 399 20.76 -8.90 -10.43
CA ASP A 399 21.92 -8.52 -11.25
C ASP A 399 22.71 -7.38 -10.59
N ALA A 400 22.03 -6.38 -10.03
CA ALA A 400 22.66 -5.29 -9.31
C ALA A 400 23.41 -5.81 -8.06
N ALA A 401 22.82 -6.76 -7.32
CA ALA A 401 23.47 -7.41 -6.20
C ALA A 401 24.76 -8.14 -6.62
N ASP A 402 24.72 -8.91 -7.70
CA ASP A 402 25.90 -9.58 -8.24
C ASP A 402 26.97 -8.57 -8.68
N HIS A 403 26.58 -7.50 -9.37
CA HIS A 403 27.47 -6.40 -9.74
C HIS A 403 28.17 -5.78 -8.53
N PHE A 404 27.45 -5.50 -7.44
CA PHE A 404 28.06 -4.95 -6.22
C PHE A 404 29.19 -5.83 -5.66
N THR A 405 29.04 -7.15 -5.76
CA THR A 405 30.07 -8.10 -5.30
C THR A 405 31.25 -8.25 -6.27
N SER A 406 31.05 -7.92 -7.55
CA SER A 406 32.06 -8.06 -8.59
C SER A 406 33.14 -6.98 -8.58
N PHE A 407 32.86 -5.79 -8.03
CA PHE A 407 33.84 -4.71 -8.00
C PHE A 407 35.00 -5.01 -7.04
N ALA A 408 36.21 -4.68 -7.48
CA ALA A 408 37.40 -4.89 -6.68
C ALA A 408 37.57 -3.82 -5.58
N ASN A 409 37.07 -2.60 -5.82
CA ASN A 409 37.25 -1.45 -4.93
C ASN A 409 36.17 -0.37 -5.16
N ALA A 410 36.18 0.65 -4.29
CA ALA A 410 35.22 1.75 -4.33
C ALA A 410 35.29 2.58 -5.61
N ASP A 411 36.46 2.74 -6.23
CA ASP A 411 36.61 3.55 -7.46
C ASP A 411 35.87 2.93 -8.64
N GLN A 412 35.98 1.61 -8.82
CA GLN A 412 35.24 0.89 -9.85
C GLN A 412 33.72 0.95 -9.62
N PHE A 413 33.32 0.82 -8.35
CA PHE A 413 31.92 0.94 -7.95
C PHE A 413 31.36 2.34 -8.26
N LEU A 414 32.06 3.41 -7.85
CA LEU A 414 31.64 4.79 -8.13
C LEU A 414 31.66 5.13 -9.62
N GLY A 415 32.60 4.55 -10.38
CA GLY A 415 32.62 4.67 -11.83
C GLY A 415 31.40 4.06 -12.52
N SER A 416 30.75 3.07 -11.88
CA SER A 416 29.54 2.42 -12.40
C SER A 416 28.25 3.03 -11.82
N PHE A 417 28.30 3.53 -10.58
CA PHE A 417 27.18 4.13 -9.86
C PHE A 417 27.51 5.57 -9.46
N GLY A 418 27.56 6.48 -10.43
CA GLY A 418 27.88 7.89 -10.20
C GLY A 418 26.89 8.58 -9.24
N GLU A 419 25.68 8.05 -9.11
CA GLU A 419 24.68 8.51 -8.16
C GLU A 419 25.14 8.42 -6.71
N ALA A 420 25.95 7.41 -6.36
CA ALA A 420 26.53 7.24 -5.03
C ALA A 420 27.45 8.42 -4.67
N ALA A 421 28.15 8.99 -5.66
CA ALA A 421 29.02 10.13 -5.45
C ALA A 421 28.26 11.39 -5.00
N ARG A 422 26.97 11.49 -5.30
CA ARG A 422 26.12 12.63 -4.88
C ARG A 422 25.90 12.69 -3.37
N ALA A 423 26.07 11.58 -2.67
CA ALA A 423 25.93 11.52 -1.22
C ALA A 423 27.22 11.88 -0.48
N ILE A 424 28.38 11.72 -1.12
CA ILE A 424 29.69 11.85 -0.47
C ILE A 424 29.86 13.21 0.25
N PRO A 425 29.62 14.38 -0.38
CA PRO A 425 29.84 15.66 0.30
C PRO A 425 28.99 15.81 1.55
N ALA A 426 27.72 15.37 1.48
CA ALA A 426 26.80 15.46 2.61
C ALA A 426 27.20 14.51 3.75
N MET A 427 27.66 13.29 3.42
CA MET A 427 28.14 12.35 4.41
C MET A 427 29.45 12.78 5.07
N MET A 428 30.34 13.44 4.33
CA MET A 428 31.56 14.03 4.91
C MET A 428 31.20 15.08 5.98
N GLU A 429 30.22 15.93 5.68
CA GLU A 429 29.73 16.95 6.63
C GLU A 429 29.03 16.32 7.84
N LEU A 430 28.18 15.31 7.64
CA LEU A 430 27.45 14.64 8.71
C LEU A 430 28.34 13.77 9.61
N SER A 431 29.32 13.07 9.04
CA SER A 431 30.14 12.10 9.78
C SER A 431 31.51 12.62 10.20
N GLY A 432 31.99 13.72 9.60
CA GLY A 432 33.35 14.24 9.79
C GLY A 432 34.45 13.39 9.13
N ASN A 433 34.10 12.33 8.40
CA ASN A 433 35.06 11.49 7.68
C ASN A 433 35.51 12.12 6.37
N ASP A 434 36.69 11.73 5.89
CA ASP A 434 37.18 12.11 4.56
C ASP A 434 36.43 11.37 3.44
N GLY A 435 36.55 11.88 2.21
CA GLY A 435 35.87 11.35 1.04
C GLY A 435 36.24 9.91 0.68
N ASP A 436 37.48 9.48 0.93
CA ASP A 436 37.91 8.11 0.63
C ASP A 436 37.28 7.12 1.61
N THR A 437 37.24 7.50 2.89
CA THR A 437 36.58 6.71 3.95
C THR A 437 35.08 6.59 3.67
N VAL A 438 34.41 7.69 3.32
CA VAL A 438 32.98 7.67 2.95
C VAL A 438 32.74 6.79 1.74
N SER A 439 33.53 6.93 0.67
CA SER A 439 33.41 6.14 -0.55
C SER A 439 33.56 4.64 -0.29
N LYS A 440 34.56 4.26 0.51
CA LYS A 440 34.77 2.87 0.93
C LYS A 440 33.59 2.35 1.73
N ASN A 441 33.06 3.12 2.68
CA ASN A 441 31.92 2.70 3.49
C ASN A 441 30.65 2.47 2.67
N ILE A 442 30.36 3.36 1.70
CA ILE A 442 29.22 3.19 0.78
C ILE A 442 29.40 1.90 -0.03
N PHE A 443 30.58 1.70 -0.63
CA PHE A 443 30.88 0.51 -1.42
C PHE A 443 30.75 -0.78 -0.60
N GLU A 444 31.40 -0.84 0.57
CA GLU A 444 31.40 -2.03 1.42
C GLU A 444 29.98 -2.38 1.89
N MET A 445 29.13 -1.39 2.19
CA MET A 445 27.74 -1.66 2.53
C MET A 445 26.97 -2.28 1.35
N HIS A 446 27.10 -1.77 0.12
CA HIS A 446 26.45 -2.37 -1.05
C HIS A 446 27.00 -3.77 -1.36
N LYS A 447 28.30 -3.99 -1.15
CA LYS A 447 28.94 -5.30 -1.30
C LYS A 447 28.39 -6.32 -0.29
N ARG A 448 28.23 -5.94 0.98
CA ARG A 448 27.58 -6.79 2.00
C ARG A 448 26.14 -7.10 1.63
N HIS A 449 25.39 -6.11 1.14
CA HIS A 449 24.03 -6.31 0.65
C HIS A 449 23.97 -7.31 -0.51
N GLY A 450 24.82 -7.14 -1.54
CA GLY A 450 24.90 -8.07 -2.66
C GLY A 450 25.29 -9.49 -2.24
N THR A 451 26.19 -9.61 -1.25
CA THR A 451 26.60 -10.89 -0.67
C THR A 451 25.41 -11.62 -0.01
N ASP A 452 24.57 -10.90 0.74
CA ASP A 452 23.38 -11.49 1.36
C ASP A 452 22.35 -11.96 0.31
N VAL A 453 22.10 -11.16 -0.73
CA VAL A 453 21.21 -11.54 -1.84
C VAL A 453 21.74 -12.78 -2.59
N GLY A 454 23.02 -12.77 -2.99
CA GLY A 454 23.65 -13.87 -3.71
C GLY A 454 23.67 -15.18 -2.91
N ARG A 455 23.85 -15.08 -1.59
CA ARG A 455 23.73 -16.24 -0.67
C ARG A 455 22.32 -16.81 -0.66
N VAL A 456 21.28 -15.96 -0.53
CA VAL A 456 19.88 -16.42 -0.55
C VAL A 456 19.55 -17.11 -1.87
N ILE A 457 19.98 -16.55 -3.01
CA ILE A 457 19.79 -17.17 -4.33
C ILE A 457 20.47 -18.54 -4.40
N SER A 458 21.75 -18.60 -4.01
CA SER A 458 22.54 -19.85 -4.06
C SER A 458 21.92 -20.95 -3.19
N GLU A 459 21.54 -20.63 -1.95
CA GLU A 459 20.90 -21.57 -1.04
C GLU A 459 19.52 -22.01 -1.55
N THR A 460 18.74 -21.08 -2.11
CA THR A 460 17.42 -21.38 -2.67
C THR A 460 17.53 -22.32 -3.85
N LEU A 461 18.40 -22.04 -4.82
CA LEU A 461 18.61 -22.90 -5.99
C LEU A 461 19.10 -24.28 -5.57
N ALA A 462 19.99 -24.38 -4.58
CA ALA A 462 20.42 -25.66 -4.03
C ALA A 462 19.26 -26.45 -3.39
N LYS A 463 18.43 -25.79 -2.57
CA LYS A 463 17.24 -26.41 -1.93
C LYS A 463 16.20 -26.84 -2.98
N MET A 464 16.06 -26.09 -4.08
CA MET A 464 15.04 -26.32 -5.10
C MET A 464 15.54 -27.14 -6.30
N ALA A 465 16.79 -27.60 -6.31
CA ALA A 465 17.40 -28.33 -7.42
C ALA A 465 16.63 -29.59 -7.86
N LYS A 466 15.90 -30.25 -6.93
CA LYS A 466 15.01 -31.37 -7.28
C LYS A 466 13.74 -30.88 -7.98
N CYS A 467 13.13 -29.80 -7.51
CA CYS A 467 11.93 -29.22 -8.09
C CYS A 467 12.22 -28.66 -9.49
N ILE A 468 13.31 -27.92 -9.67
CA ILE A 468 13.72 -27.37 -10.97
C ILE A 468 13.85 -28.47 -12.04
N ARG A 469 14.33 -29.67 -11.68
CA ARG A 469 14.47 -30.81 -12.60
C ARG A 469 13.21 -31.66 -12.77
N THR A 470 12.18 -31.45 -11.95
CA THR A 470 10.96 -32.26 -11.97
C THR A 470 9.83 -31.49 -12.68
N PRO A 471 9.41 -31.91 -13.89
CA PRO A 471 8.35 -31.23 -14.64
C PRO A 471 7.08 -31.01 -13.80
N GLY A 472 6.53 -29.80 -13.85
CA GLY A 472 5.29 -29.43 -13.15
C GLY A 472 5.41 -29.23 -11.63
N SER A 473 6.60 -29.35 -11.05
CA SER A 473 6.78 -29.17 -9.60
C SER A 473 7.09 -27.73 -9.17
N LEU A 474 7.35 -26.84 -10.12
CA LEU A 474 7.59 -25.42 -9.90
C LEU A 474 6.97 -24.63 -11.07
N SER A 475 6.35 -23.49 -10.76
CA SER A 475 5.82 -22.60 -11.79
C SER A 475 6.97 -22.04 -12.65
N PRO A 476 6.84 -22.00 -13.99
CA PRO A 476 7.86 -21.42 -14.87
C PRO A 476 8.09 -19.93 -14.60
N ASP A 477 7.08 -19.25 -14.03
CA ASP A 477 7.13 -17.84 -13.67
C ASP A 477 7.66 -17.59 -12.25
N SER A 478 8.18 -18.61 -11.57
CA SER A 478 8.83 -18.44 -10.26
C SER A 478 10.28 -17.99 -10.40
N LEU A 479 10.79 -17.22 -9.44
CA LEU A 479 12.14 -16.67 -9.49
C LEU A 479 13.23 -17.75 -9.71
N PRO A 480 13.23 -18.91 -9.01
CA PRO A 480 14.22 -19.97 -9.25
C PRO A 480 14.14 -20.57 -10.65
N ALA A 481 12.95 -20.72 -11.22
CA ALA A 481 12.78 -21.22 -12.59
C ALA A 481 13.29 -20.22 -13.62
N ILE A 482 12.97 -18.94 -13.44
CA ILE A 482 13.40 -17.84 -14.31
C ILE A 482 14.93 -17.73 -14.29
N LEU A 483 15.56 -17.71 -13.11
CA LEU A 483 17.02 -17.64 -12.98
C LEU A 483 17.72 -18.85 -13.60
N PHE A 484 17.17 -20.05 -13.40
CA PHE A 484 17.72 -21.26 -14.01
C PHE A 484 17.62 -21.23 -15.54
N ALA A 485 16.48 -20.84 -16.10
CA ALA A 485 16.28 -20.72 -17.54
C ALA A 485 17.24 -19.69 -18.15
N ARG A 486 17.42 -18.54 -17.48
CA ARG A 486 18.37 -17.50 -17.87
C ARG A 486 19.81 -18.00 -17.87
N GLY A 487 20.22 -18.75 -16.85
CA GLY A 487 21.56 -19.35 -16.78
C GLY A 487 21.85 -20.39 -17.88
N GLN A 488 20.81 -20.93 -18.53
CA GLN A 488 20.96 -21.82 -19.70
C GLN A 488 20.98 -21.07 -21.03
N GLN A 489 20.57 -19.79 -21.06
CA GLN A 489 20.66 -18.97 -22.25
C GLN A 489 22.13 -18.60 -22.48
N ALA A 490 22.66 -18.92 -23.66
CA ALA A 490 24.00 -18.50 -24.04
C ALA A 490 24.09 -16.97 -24.04
N PRO A 491 25.23 -16.36 -23.67
CA PRO A 491 25.39 -14.91 -23.76
C PRO A 491 25.21 -14.47 -25.22
N GLY A 492 24.11 -13.77 -25.52
CA GLY A 492 23.84 -13.17 -26.82
C GLY A 492 22.54 -13.59 -27.54
N THR A 493 21.61 -14.32 -26.93
CA THR A 493 20.29 -14.57 -27.55
C THR A 493 19.18 -13.84 -26.79
N ASP A 494 18.77 -12.69 -27.31
CA ASP A 494 17.50 -12.06 -26.96
C ASP A 494 16.35 -12.98 -27.43
N PRO A 495 15.42 -13.40 -26.57
CA PRO A 495 14.26 -14.16 -27.01
C PRO A 495 13.18 -13.20 -27.52
N SER A 496 13.05 -13.14 -28.84
CA SER A 496 11.82 -12.70 -29.49
C SER A 496 10.67 -13.62 -29.08
N PHE A 497 9.65 -13.06 -28.43
CA PHE A 497 8.40 -13.73 -28.10
C PHE A 497 7.59 -13.97 -29.37
N ASP A 498 7.32 -15.23 -29.69
CA ASP A 498 6.25 -15.60 -30.62
C ASP A 498 5.23 -16.49 -29.91
N ALA A 499 3.97 -16.24 -30.27
CA ALA A 499 2.76 -16.66 -29.60
C ALA A 499 2.35 -18.12 -29.86
N ASP A 500 1.59 -18.62 -28.87
CA ASP A 500 0.65 -19.75 -28.77
C ASP A 500 0.31 -20.58 -30.04
N PRO A 501 0.10 -21.90 -29.88
CA PRO A 501 -1.18 -22.42 -30.32
C PRO A 501 -1.87 -23.41 -29.35
N ALA A 502 -3.14 -23.08 -29.12
CA ALA A 502 -4.20 -23.86 -28.49
C ALA A 502 -4.24 -25.36 -28.85
N LEU A 503 -4.32 -26.19 -27.80
CA LEU A 503 -4.79 -27.58 -27.86
C LEU A 503 -6.26 -27.64 -27.45
N GLN A 504 -7.11 -28.14 -28.34
CA GLN A 504 -8.50 -28.52 -28.03
C GLN A 504 -8.51 -29.71 -27.06
N VAL A 505 -8.74 -29.43 -25.77
CA VAL A 505 -9.06 -30.45 -24.76
C VAL A 505 -10.58 -30.52 -24.63
N GLU A 506 -11.18 -31.68 -24.83
CA GLU A 506 -12.60 -31.90 -24.53
C GLU A 506 -12.89 -31.52 -23.06
N SER A 507 -13.90 -30.69 -22.79
CA SER A 507 -14.18 -30.18 -21.44
C SER A 507 -14.46 -31.31 -20.45
N GLU A 508 -13.79 -31.28 -19.29
CA GLU A 508 -13.97 -32.29 -18.24
C GLU A 508 -15.40 -32.36 -17.67
N TYR A 509 -16.19 -31.28 -17.84
CA TYR A 509 -17.55 -31.14 -17.33
C TYR A 509 -18.50 -30.78 -18.46
N VAL A 510 -19.41 -31.67 -18.79
CA VAL A 510 -20.39 -31.49 -19.88
C VAL A 510 -21.79 -31.73 -19.33
N PHE A 511 -22.73 -30.84 -19.61
CA PHE A 511 -24.15 -30.98 -19.29
C PHE A 511 -25.01 -30.46 -20.44
N ARG A 512 -25.04 -31.21 -21.54
CA ARG A 512 -25.64 -30.80 -22.82
C ARG A 512 -26.94 -31.50 -23.11
N LYS A 513 -27.87 -30.76 -23.70
CA LYS A 513 -29.09 -31.32 -24.27
C LYS A 513 -28.83 -31.73 -25.73
N PHE A 514 -29.05 -33.01 -26.05
CA PHE A 514 -28.96 -33.52 -27.42
C PHE A 514 -30.29 -34.21 -27.79
N GLY A 515 -31.11 -33.51 -28.59
CA GLY A 515 -32.46 -33.96 -28.93
C GLY A 515 -33.37 -34.07 -27.70
N GLN A 516 -33.90 -35.27 -27.43
CA GLN A 516 -34.75 -35.55 -26.27
C GLN A 516 -33.97 -36.05 -25.04
N ASN A 517 -32.65 -36.24 -25.15
CA ASN A 517 -31.80 -36.81 -24.10
C ASN A 517 -30.78 -35.77 -23.61
N TRP A 518 -30.34 -35.94 -22.36
CA TRP A 518 -29.28 -35.15 -21.74
C TRP A 518 -28.00 -35.96 -21.67
N THR A 519 -26.88 -35.38 -22.09
CA THR A 519 -25.56 -36.00 -21.98
C THR A 519 -24.78 -35.31 -20.87
N VAL A 520 -24.32 -36.10 -19.90
CA VAL A 520 -23.58 -35.59 -18.74
C VAL A 520 -22.20 -36.24 -18.68
N ARG A 521 -21.15 -35.42 -18.54
CA ARG A 521 -19.77 -35.82 -18.28
C ARG A 521 -19.29 -35.08 -17.03
N PHE A 522 -18.63 -35.80 -16.13
CA PHE A 522 -18.15 -35.24 -14.87
C PHE A 522 -16.71 -35.67 -14.64
N ARG A 523 -15.79 -34.70 -14.45
CA ARG A 523 -14.35 -34.91 -14.20
C ARG A 523 -13.68 -35.83 -15.23
N GLY A 524 -13.99 -35.62 -16.52
CA GLY A 524 -13.41 -36.40 -17.62
C GLY A 524 -13.84 -37.88 -17.66
N GLY A 525 -14.83 -38.30 -16.85
CA GLY A 525 -15.36 -39.66 -16.85
C GLY A 525 -16.12 -40.03 -18.13
N LYS A 526 -16.53 -41.30 -18.27
CA LYS A 526 -17.36 -41.72 -19.42
C LYS A 526 -18.71 -40.97 -19.41
N PRO A 527 -19.12 -40.37 -20.54
CA PRO A 527 -20.40 -39.67 -20.61
C PRO A 527 -21.57 -40.66 -20.44
N PHE A 528 -22.63 -40.22 -19.77
CA PHE A 528 -23.86 -40.98 -19.61
C PHE A 528 -25.07 -40.15 -20.05
N SER A 529 -26.13 -40.85 -20.47
CA SER A 529 -27.34 -40.21 -21.00
C SER A 529 -28.53 -40.37 -20.05
N LEU A 530 -29.32 -39.31 -19.91
CA LEU A 530 -30.56 -39.29 -19.13
C LEU A 530 -31.74 -38.91 -20.01
N SER A 531 -32.90 -39.50 -19.71
CA SER A 531 -34.16 -39.17 -20.38
C SER A 531 -34.75 -37.84 -19.86
N ARG A 532 -35.62 -37.21 -20.66
CA ARG A 532 -36.21 -35.90 -20.37
C ARG A 532 -36.87 -35.82 -18.99
N GLN A 533 -36.44 -34.87 -18.16
CA GLN A 533 -37.09 -34.49 -16.90
C GLN A 533 -37.01 -32.97 -16.67
N LYS A 534 -38.05 -32.38 -16.08
CA LYS A 534 -38.10 -30.93 -15.79
C LYS A 534 -36.91 -30.47 -14.93
N GLY A 535 -36.53 -31.27 -13.93
CA GLY A 535 -35.41 -30.95 -13.05
C GLY A 535 -34.05 -30.88 -13.74
N LEU A 536 -33.83 -31.58 -14.86
CA LEU A 536 -32.59 -31.48 -15.64
C LEU A 536 -32.50 -30.14 -16.38
N THR A 537 -33.65 -29.57 -16.75
CA THR A 537 -33.72 -28.25 -17.39
C THR A 537 -33.39 -27.16 -16.36
N TYR A 538 -33.98 -27.24 -15.15
CA TYR A 538 -33.63 -26.32 -14.06
C TYR A 538 -32.15 -26.38 -13.68
N LEU A 539 -31.56 -27.59 -13.61
CA LEU A 539 -30.12 -27.75 -13.35
C LEU A 539 -29.28 -27.13 -14.46
N HIS A 540 -29.60 -27.39 -15.73
CA HIS A 540 -28.88 -26.81 -16.86
C HIS A 540 -28.90 -25.27 -16.84
N THR A 541 -30.04 -24.64 -16.55
CA THR A 541 -30.14 -23.18 -16.40
C THR A 541 -29.28 -22.66 -15.25
N LEU A 542 -29.26 -23.35 -14.10
CA LEU A 542 -28.40 -22.97 -12.97
C LEU A 542 -26.90 -23.17 -13.27
N LEU A 543 -26.54 -24.17 -14.07
CA LEU A 543 -25.15 -24.43 -14.46
C LEU A 543 -24.65 -23.46 -15.55
N GLN A 544 -25.55 -22.92 -16.38
CA GLN A 544 -25.25 -21.84 -17.33
C GLN A 544 -24.98 -20.50 -16.64
N ARG A 545 -25.52 -20.30 -15.43
CA ARG A 545 -25.43 -19.06 -14.67
C ARG A 545 -24.83 -19.33 -13.27
N PRO A 546 -23.57 -19.79 -13.18
CA PRO A 546 -22.95 -20.13 -11.90
C PRO A 546 -22.85 -18.89 -11.00
N GLY A 547 -23.22 -19.02 -9.73
CA GLY A 547 -23.25 -17.91 -8.78
C GLY A 547 -24.46 -16.97 -8.91
N GLU A 548 -25.26 -17.05 -9.97
CA GLU A 548 -26.49 -16.25 -10.09
C GLU A 548 -27.62 -16.83 -9.24
N THR A 549 -28.35 -15.95 -8.55
CA THR A 549 -29.50 -16.34 -7.73
C THR A 549 -30.78 -16.15 -8.53
N LEU A 550 -31.44 -17.26 -8.88
CA LEU A 550 -32.70 -17.28 -9.62
C LEU A 550 -33.87 -17.62 -8.67
N ASP A 551 -35.01 -16.94 -8.81
CA ASP A 551 -36.19 -17.33 -8.06
C ASP A 551 -36.93 -18.52 -8.69
N ALA A 552 -37.77 -19.19 -7.91
CA ALA A 552 -38.51 -20.37 -8.34
C ALA A 552 -39.48 -20.08 -9.50
N TYR A 553 -39.95 -18.84 -9.69
CA TYR A 553 -40.78 -18.47 -10.82
C TYR A 553 -39.96 -18.33 -12.09
N ALA A 554 -38.78 -17.70 -12.03
CA ALA A 554 -37.88 -17.56 -13.17
C ALA A 554 -37.52 -18.93 -13.77
N LEU A 555 -37.21 -19.93 -12.94
CA LEU A 555 -36.94 -21.28 -13.43
C LEU A 555 -38.15 -21.95 -14.08
N ILE A 556 -39.36 -21.75 -13.55
CA ILE A 556 -40.61 -22.27 -14.12
C ILE A 556 -40.88 -21.59 -15.48
N ASP A 557 -40.75 -20.27 -15.54
CA ASP A 557 -40.99 -19.47 -16.75
C ASP A 557 -40.02 -19.87 -17.88
N ILE A 558 -38.73 -20.07 -17.55
CA ILE A 558 -37.69 -20.54 -18.49
C ILE A 558 -37.98 -21.97 -19.00
N GLU A 559 -38.48 -22.88 -18.15
CA GLU A 559 -38.82 -24.25 -18.58
C GLU A 559 -40.04 -24.32 -19.48
N GLU A 560 -41.01 -23.42 -19.28
CA GLU A 560 -42.22 -23.31 -20.09
C GLU A 560 -41.99 -22.54 -21.40
N GLY A 561 -40.78 -21.99 -21.60
CA GLY A 561 -40.40 -21.23 -22.80
C GLY A 561 -40.91 -19.79 -22.80
N ASN A 562 -41.31 -19.28 -21.64
CA ASN A 562 -41.72 -17.89 -21.46
C ASN A 562 -40.50 -17.00 -21.22
N THR A 563 -40.56 -15.73 -21.65
CA THR A 563 -39.57 -14.72 -21.27
C THR A 563 -39.62 -14.48 -19.77
N GLU A 564 -38.44 -14.43 -19.14
CA GLU A 564 -38.26 -14.17 -17.71
C GLU A 564 -39.02 -12.89 -17.30
N ALA A 565 -40.16 -13.05 -16.62
CA ALA A 565 -40.98 -11.91 -16.23
C ALA A 565 -40.29 -11.17 -15.08
N SER A 566 -39.88 -9.93 -15.30
CA SER A 566 -39.28 -9.06 -14.28
C SER A 566 -40.29 -8.79 -13.16
N ARG A 567 -40.24 -9.58 -12.08
CA ARG A 567 -41.04 -9.36 -10.86
C ARG A 567 -40.16 -8.61 -9.84
N PRO A 568 -40.62 -7.48 -9.29
CA PRO A 568 -39.88 -6.79 -8.23
C PRO A 568 -39.58 -7.75 -7.08
N MET A 569 -38.33 -7.79 -6.60
CA MET A 569 -37.91 -8.59 -5.46
C MET A 569 -38.79 -8.33 -4.24
N ALA A 570 -39.77 -9.20 -3.99
CA ALA A 570 -40.40 -9.31 -2.69
C ALA A 570 -39.41 -10.06 -1.78
N THR A 571 -38.74 -9.29 -0.94
CA THR A 571 -37.72 -9.69 0.03
C THR A 571 -38.17 -10.89 0.87
N ALA A 572 -37.34 -11.95 0.86
CA ALA A 572 -37.52 -13.11 1.71
C ALA A 572 -37.23 -12.72 3.17
N LEU A 573 -38.27 -12.76 3.99
CA LEU A 573 -38.28 -12.33 5.38
C LEU A 573 -37.60 -13.34 6.31
N GLY A 574 -36.76 -12.86 7.23
CA GLY A 574 -36.57 -13.51 8.53
C GLY A 574 -35.12 -13.69 8.99
N ALA A 575 -34.30 -12.65 8.98
CA ALA A 575 -33.01 -12.67 9.67
C ALA A 575 -33.16 -12.75 11.22
N ASP A 576 -32.23 -13.42 11.89
CA ASP A 576 -32.07 -13.37 13.35
C ASP A 576 -31.29 -12.12 13.79
N ASP A 577 -31.38 -11.76 15.07
CA ASP A 577 -30.85 -10.49 15.59
C ASP A 577 -29.31 -10.42 15.50
N GLU A 578 -28.63 -11.56 15.59
CA GLU A 578 -27.18 -11.67 15.44
C GLU A 578 -26.74 -11.39 14.00
N THR A 579 -27.50 -11.85 13.01
CA THR A 579 -27.23 -11.54 11.59
C THR A 579 -27.38 -10.06 11.31
N ILE A 580 -28.41 -9.39 11.86
CA ILE A 580 -28.59 -7.94 11.67
C ILE A 580 -27.43 -7.17 12.31
N LYS A 581 -26.96 -7.60 13.48
CA LYS A 581 -25.79 -7.00 14.15
C LYS A 581 -24.51 -7.16 13.31
N ASN A 582 -24.20 -8.37 12.85
CA ASN A 582 -23.03 -8.64 12.02
C ASN A 582 -23.06 -7.86 10.69
N VAL A 583 -24.24 -7.71 10.08
CA VAL A 583 -24.40 -6.92 8.86
C VAL A 583 -24.19 -5.42 9.11
N ARG A 584 -24.61 -4.89 10.27
CA ARG A 584 -24.30 -3.50 10.64
C ARG A 584 -22.81 -3.26 10.85
N GLU A 585 -22.14 -4.19 11.55
CA GLU A 585 -20.69 -4.11 11.74
C GLU A 585 -19.93 -4.19 10.41
N ALA A 586 -20.35 -5.07 9.50
CA ALA A 586 -19.79 -5.16 8.15
C ALA A 586 -20.06 -3.89 7.31
N TYR A 587 -21.24 -3.27 7.46
CA TYR A 587 -21.61 -2.04 6.77
C TYR A 587 -20.74 -0.85 7.18
N GLU A 588 -20.51 -0.65 8.49
CA GLU A 588 -19.63 0.42 8.97
C GLU A 588 -18.17 0.17 8.55
N LYS A 589 -17.70 -1.07 8.64
CA LYS A 589 -16.36 -1.43 8.17
C LYS A 589 -16.15 -1.17 6.67
N LEU A 590 -17.16 -1.44 5.85
CA LEU A 590 -17.09 -1.17 4.41
C LEU A 590 -17.09 0.33 4.09
N LYS A 591 -17.79 1.16 4.87
CA LYS A 591 -17.70 2.62 4.75
C LYS A 591 -16.30 3.13 5.03
N GLU A 592 -15.66 2.65 6.10
CA GLU A 592 -14.28 3.01 6.41
C GLU A 592 -13.32 2.63 5.26
N GLN A 593 -13.48 1.42 4.70
CA GLN A 593 -12.68 0.96 3.56
C GLN A 593 -12.96 1.75 2.27
N ARG A 594 -14.20 2.20 2.09
CA ARG A 594 -14.61 3.04 0.95
C ARG A 594 -14.03 4.44 1.04
N ASP A 595 -14.08 5.06 2.21
CA ASP A 595 -13.48 6.38 2.45
C ASP A 595 -11.95 6.32 2.33
N GLU A 596 -11.35 5.22 2.77
CA GLU A 596 -9.92 4.93 2.53
C GLU A 596 -9.62 4.80 1.02
N ALA A 597 -10.38 4.00 0.27
CA ALA A 597 -10.21 3.86 -1.17
C ALA A 597 -10.39 5.21 -1.90
N GLU A 598 -11.30 6.05 -1.44
CA GLU A 598 -11.52 7.40 -1.97
C GLU A 598 -10.34 8.33 -1.64
N GLU A 599 -9.76 8.23 -0.45
CA GLU A 599 -8.54 8.96 -0.08
C GLU A 599 -7.34 8.59 -0.98
N PHE A 600 -7.29 7.35 -1.47
CA PHE A 600 -6.28 6.89 -2.43
C PHE A 600 -6.68 7.04 -3.91
N CYS A 601 -7.86 7.61 -4.19
CA CYS A 601 -8.43 7.69 -5.53
C CYS A 601 -8.51 6.33 -6.26
N ASP A 602 -8.64 5.23 -5.52
CA ASP A 602 -8.85 3.89 -6.09
C ASP A 602 -10.33 3.75 -6.46
N MET A 603 -10.69 4.32 -7.62
CA MET A 603 -12.09 4.40 -8.05
C MET A 603 -12.71 3.03 -8.31
N ASP A 604 -11.90 2.02 -8.67
CA ASP A 604 -12.37 0.65 -8.85
C ASP A 604 -12.74 0.02 -7.50
N ALA A 605 -11.89 0.22 -6.47
CA ALA A 605 -12.20 -0.18 -5.11
C ALA A 605 -13.38 0.62 -4.53
N VAL A 606 -13.45 1.93 -4.74
CA VAL A 606 -14.59 2.78 -4.32
C VAL A 606 -15.88 2.27 -4.94
N ALA A 607 -15.92 2.02 -6.25
CA ALA A 607 -17.12 1.51 -6.92
C ALA A 607 -17.55 0.13 -6.37
N LYS A 608 -16.57 -0.74 -6.10
CA LYS A 608 -16.82 -2.04 -5.48
C LYS A 608 -17.38 -1.92 -4.07
N PHE A 609 -16.82 -1.02 -3.25
CA PHE A 609 -17.31 -0.80 -1.89
C PHE A 609 -18.66 -0.08 -1.88
N ASP A 610 -18.88 0.90 -2.77
CA ASP A 610 -20.17 1.57 -2.92
C ASP A 610 -21.28 0.57 -3.28
N ASP A 611 -21.01 -0.39 -4.18
CA ASP A 611 -21.93 -1.48 -4.51
C ASP A 611 -22.22 -2.38 -3.29
N GLN A 612 -21.16 -2.78 -2.56
CA GLN A 612 -21.32 -3.59 -1.34
C GLN A 612 -22.08 -2.85 -0.22
N ILE A 613 -21.80 -1.57 -0.02
CA ILE A 613 -22.51 -0.69 0.94
C ILE A 613 -23.97 -0.56 0.53
N ALA A 614 -24.27 -0.36 -0.75
CA ALA A 614 -25.63 -0.28 -1.27
C ALA A 614 -26.39 -1.60 -1.03
N GLN A 615 -25.75 -2.75 -1.28
CA GLN A 615 -26.34 -4.08 -1.02
C GLN A 615 -26.65 -4.30 0.47
N LEU A 616 -25.74 -3.94 1.37
CA LEU A 616 -25.97 -4.08 2.82
C LEU A 616 -26.99 -3.06 3.35
N ALA A 617 -26.99 -1.83 2.85
CA ALA A 617 -28.01 -0.84 3.18
C ALA A 617 -29.41 -1.31 2.74
N GLN A 618 -29.50 -1.87 1.53
CA GLN A 618 -30.72 -2.46 1.01
C GLN A 618 -31.17 -3.64 1.89
N TYR A 619 -30.25 -4.52 2.30
CA TYR A 619 -30.52 -5.62 3.22
C TYR A 619 -31.07 -5.14 4.57
N LEU A 620 -30.45 -4.13 5.19
CA LEU A 620 -30.91 -3.56 6.46
C LEU A 620 -32.30 -2.91 6.34
N SER A 621 -32.56 -2.23 5.23
CA SER A 621 -33.87 -1.62 4.95
C SER A 621 -34.98 -2.65 4.65
N ALA A 622 -34.60 -3.80 4.10
CA ALA A 622 -35.50 -4.89 3.74
C ALA A 622 -35.98 -5.70 4.96
N GLU A 623 -35.10 -5.91 5.94
CA GLU A 623 -35.37 -6.74 7.12
C GLU A 623 -35.96 -5.94 8.31
N THR A 624 -35.86 -4.61 8.31
CA THR A 624 -36.38 -3.74 9.38
C THR A 624 -37.47 -2.80 8.86
N GLY A 625 -38.71 -2.97 9.33
CA GLY A 625 -39.76 -1.98 9.10
C GLY A 625 -39.51 -0.70 9.92
N ALA A 626 -40.14 0.42 9.53
CA ALA A 626 -40.15 1.64 10.33
C ALA A 626 -40.62 1.33 11.77
N GLY A 627 -39.71 1.37 12.74
CA GLY A 627 -39.98 1.03 14.14
C GLY A 627 -39.65 -0.41 14.58
N GLY A 628 -38.96 -1.23 13.77
CA GLY A 628 -38.28 -2.45 14.26
C GLY A 628 -39.16 -3.69 14.54
N LYS A 629 -40.25 -3.94 13.80
CA LYS A 629 -41.01 -5.21 13.89
C LYS A 629 -41.20 -5.93 12.55
N LYS A 630 -41.11 -7.27 12.59
CA LYS A 630 -41.06 -8.24 11.46
C LYS A 630 -42.37 -8.36 10.64
N ARG A 631 -42.26 -8.73 9.35
CA ARG A 631 -43.38 -9.15 8.43
C ARG A 631 -43.40 -10.69 8.22
N ARG A 632 -44.54 -11.29 7.80
CA ARG A 632 -44.78 -12.76 7.57
C ARG A 632 -44.80 -13.19 6.07
N GLU A 633 -44.44 -14.45 5.77
CA GLU A 633 -44.25 -15.09 4.43
C GLU A 633 -45.56 -15.37 3.62
N ASN A 634 -45.51 -15.32 2.27
CA ASN A 634 -46.63 -15.46 1.32
C ASN A 634 -46.91 -16.93 0.87
N PRO A 635 -48.16 -17.44 0.89
CA PRO A 635 -48.54 -18.81 0.50
C PRO A 635 -48.17 -19.28 -0.92
N ASP A 636 -48.14 -18.40 -1.93
CA ASP A 636 -47.87 -18.81 -3.31
C ASP A 636 -46.37 -19.03 -3.58
N GLN A 637 -45.51 -18.25 -2.92
CA GLN A 637 -44.06 -18.47 -2.93
C GLN A 637 -43.69 -19.86 -2.39
N LYS A 638 -44.38 -20.30 -1.33
CA LYS A 638 -44.20 -21.63 -0.75
C LYS A 638 -44.49 -22.75 -1.76
N ARG A 639 -45.56 -22.62 -2.56
CA ARG A 639 -45.93 -23.64 -3.56
C ARG A 639 -44.91 -23.73 -4.70
N ALA A 640 -44.46 -22.59 -5.24
CA ALA A 640 -43.46 -22.55 -6.31
C ALA A 640 -42.12 -23.15 -5.86
N ARG A 641 -41.64 -22.76 -4.67
CA ARG A 641 -40.45 -23.32 -4.04
C ARG A 641 -40.51 -24.84 -3.95
N ASP A 642 -41.61 -25.35 -3.39
CA ASP A 642 -41.76 -26.78 -3.11
C ASP A 642 -41.83 -27.60 -4.42
N ALA A 643 -42.40 -27.06 -5.50
CA ALA A 643 -42.46 -27.70 -6.81
C ALA A 643 -41.07 -27.80 -7.48
N VAL A 644 -40.33 -26.69 -7.55
CA VAL A 644 -38.97 -26.65 -8.15
C VAL A 644 -38.00 -27.52 -7.35
N THR A 645 -38.04 -27.43 -6.02
CA THR A 645 -37.17 -28.23 -5.13
C THR A 645 -37.39 -29.73 -5.33
N LYS A 646 -38.65 -30.18 -5.45
CA LYS A 646 -38.97 -31.59 -5.73
C LYS A 646 -38.43 -32.05 -7.08
N ALA A 647 -38.55 -31.21 -8.12
CA ALA A 647 -38.06 -31.53 -9.47
C ALA A 647 -36.53 -31.67 -9.52
N ILE A 648 -35.79 -30.74 -8.90
CA ILE A 648 -34.32 -30.79 -8.81
C ILE A 648 -33.87 -32.02 -8.03
N ASN A 649 -34.50 -32.31 -6.88
CA ASN A 649 -34.15 -33.49 -6.08
C ASN A 649 -34.35 -34.80 -6.86
N ARG A 650 -35.41 -34.89 -7.68
CA ARG A 650 -35.64 -36.05 -8.54
C ARG A 650 -34.55 -36.19 -9.61
N ALA A 651 -34.17 -35.10 -10.26
CA ALA A 651 -33.12 -35.11 -11.27
C ALA A 651 -31.75 -35.49 -10.68
N ILE A 652 -31.37 -34.92 -9.55
CA ILE A 652 -30.12 -35.27 -8.85
C ILE A 652 -30.10 -36.74 -8.45
N LYS A 653 -31.23 -37.29 -7.99
CA LYS A 653 -31.32 -38.73 -7.64
C LYS A 653 -31.14 -39.65 -8.84
N GLU A 654 -31.65 -39.26 -10.01
CA GLU A 654 -31.42 -40.02 -11.25
C GLU A 654 -29.97 -39.90 -11.74
N ILE A 655 -29.36 -38.71 -11.63
CA ILE A 655 -27.91 -38.53 -11.86
C ILE A 655 -27.10 -39.39 -10.89
N GLU A 656 -27.47 -39.47 -9.62
CA GLU A 656 -26.75 -40.27 -8.63
C GLU A 656 -26.83 -41.78 -8.91
N LYS A 657 -27.95 -42.26 -9.46
CA LYS A 657 -28.07 -43.66 -9.92
C LYS A 657 -27.16 -43.97 -11.10
N ALA A 658 -27.02 -43.04 -12.05
CA ALA A 658 -26.18 -43.20 -13.24
C ALA A 658 -24.68 -42.96 -12.93
N HIS A 659 -24.37 -41.96 -12.10
CA HIS A 659 -23.02 -41.57 -11.72
C HIS A 659 -22.99 -40.95 -10.31
N LYS A 660 -22.78 -41.81 -9.31
CA LYS A 660 -22.83 -41.47 -7.87
C LYS A 660 -21.96 -40.25 -7.48
N PRO A 661 -20.72 -40.06 -7.97
CA PRO A 661 -19.93 -38.87 -7.65
C PRO A 661 -20.54 -37.56 -8.18
N CYS A 662 -21.17 -37.60 -9.36
CA CYS A 662 -21.77 -36.41 -9.97
C CYS A 662 -23.04 -36.00 -9.22
N GLY A 663 -23.88 -36.96 -8.84
CA GLY A 663 -25.09 -36.71 -8.05
C GLY A 663 -24.78 -36.10 -6.70
N LYS A 664 -23.78 -36.64 -5.98
CA LYS A 664 -23.33 -36.09 -4.68
C LYS A 664 -22.78 -34.66 -4.81
N TYR A 665 -22.01 -34.40 -5.86
CA TYR A 665 -21.46 -33.08 -6.13
C TYR A 665 -22.57 -32.05 -6.38
N LEU A 666 -23.49 -32.33 -7.32
CA LEU A 666 -24.60 -31.41 -7.60
C LEU A 666 -25.54 -31.24 -6.40
N HIS A 667 -25.72 -32.27 -5.58
CA HIS A 667 -26.48 -32.17 -4.33
C HIS A 667 -25.86 -31.16 -3.35
N ALA A 668 -24.52 -31.12 -3.25
CA ALA A 668 -23.81 -30.22 -2.37
C ALA A 668 -23.76 -28.78 -2.90
N GLN A 669 -23.66 -28.62 -4.23
CA GLN A 669 -23.44 -27.32 -4.86
C GLN A 669 -24.70 -26.55 -5.23
N VAL A 670 -25.87 -27.20 -5.30
CA VAL A 670 -27.13 -26.51 -5.60
C VAL A 670 -27.81 -26.07 -4.30
N LYS A 671 -27.84 -24.75 -4.06
CA LYS A 671 -28.67 -24.12 -3.01
C LYS A 671 -30.14 -24.25 -3.39
N LYS A 672 -30.94 -24.83 -2.50
CA LYS A 672 -32.38 -25.02 -2.65
C LYS A 672 -33.11 -24.00 -1.78
N GLY A 673 -34.27 -23.54 -2.21
CA GLY A 673 -35.04 -22.48 -1.56
C GLY A 673 -36.00 -21.84 -2.55
N PHE A 674 -36.69 -20.77 -2.15
CA PHE A 674 -37.43 -19.95 -3.12
C PHE A 674 -36.47 -19.25 -4.08
N PHE A 675 -35.27 -18.92 -3.60
CA PHE A 675 -34.11 -18.51 -4.38
C PHE A 675 -33.13 -19.67 -4.51
N LEU A 676 -32.79 -20.03 -5.73
CA LEU A 676 -31.93 -21.15 -6.11
C LEU A 676 -30.65 -20.63 -6.75
N GLN A 677 -29.54 -21.33 -6.49
CA GLN A 677 -28.22 -20.93 -6.96
C GLN A 677 -27.32 -22.15 -7.08
N TYR A 678 -26.53 -22.24 -8.14
CA TYR A 678 -25.38 -23.14 -8.21
C TYR A 678 -24.14 -22.42 -7.66
N ARG A 679 -23.56 -22.95 -6.59
CA ARG A 679 -22.57 -22.25 -5.75
C ARG A 679 -21.13 -22.35 -6.24
N ASP A 680 -20.81 -23.37 -7.02
CA ASP A 680 -19.43 -23.64 -7.42
C ASP A 680 -19.10 -22.88 -8.72
N THR A 681 -18.55 -21.68 -8.59
CA THR A 681 -18.12 -20.85 -9.71
C THR A 681 -16.77 -21.27 -10.29
N ALA A 682 -16.04 -22.18 -9.64
CA ALA A 682 -14.75 -22.65 -10.12
C ALA A 682 -14.88 -23.76 -11.18
N VAL A 683 -16.03 -24.43 -11.27
CA VAL A 683 -16.31 -25.47 -12.27
C VAL A 683 -17.17 -24.91 -13.40
N ALA A 684 -16.54 -24.73 -14.57
CA ALA A 684 -17.24 -24.35 -15.79
C ALA A 684 -17.86 -25.59 -16.47
N TRP A 685 -19.19 -25.69 -16.44
CA TRP A 685 -19.91 -26.74 -17.17
C TRP A 685 -20.10 -26.32 -18.62
N GLU A 686 -19.65 -27.18 -19.53
CA GLU A 686 -19.99 -27.08 -20.94
C GLU A 686 -21.47 -27.47 -21.11
N THR A 687 -22.34 -26.47 -21.10
CA THR A 687 -23.81 -26.61 -21.09
C THR A 687 -24.41 -26.54 -22.48
#